data_AF-A1CHK2-F1
#
_entry.id   AF-A1CHK2-F1
#
_cell.length_a   1.000
_cell.length_b   1.000
_cell.length_c   1.000
_cell.angle_alpha   90.00
_cell.angle_beta   90.00
_cell.angle_gamma   90.00
#
_symmetry.space_group_name_H-M   'P 1'
#
loop_
_entity.id
_entity.type
_entity.pdbx_description
1 polymer ?
#
loop_
_entity_poly.entity_id
_entity_poly.type
_entity_poly.pdbx_seq_one_letter_code
_entity_poly.pdbx_strand_id
1 'polypeptide(L)'
;MTAAGSQYVLQAGLTSGMSATEGLMHSPHPKPVDPKMAEEFHVLPTDIVPDSQARVALRGKVQDVLVPYMCIGAWSWGDKATWKYNAEEDLPKIRAAWTKLRQAGLTFVDTSHVYGDGESERICGQLFKNMNRDEFIIQTKWMSWPDMSNLLLQSQGPAHKLRTSLKNLGLHYVDVYLVHGPIHPSMISTVAKGMADCVNLGLTRAVGVANYDKGEVIKMAEELDKHGIPLAVNQCEYSVIRRHPEVHGLIRACRDRNIVFQGFASLAEGRLTDKYSRFNEPPRTYRFSSYPMHMLEPTLNVLREIARERRVPVAAVALNFSINKGVIPVVGIRNPEQANQNMQALGWRLTQDEMRRIETVSIEGDTTIFWQHVWSIMERSNKPSAIGVAASLPQPTVTFRENKIEATLPTGESVTVHLYGATVTSWKLPNGQEQLFVSEKAHLDGSKPIRGGIPVVFPVFGPPPPNHATSSLPQHGFARNSNWEFLGKSSSESLAKKDGDDSVKLDFGLSHTMLSEEFQKAWPYEFGLVYSVTLTKDGLETSLQVQNKGTQNFDFQVLLHTYLRIDDIAQVRVKGLESKTYIDKTQNATTHTETSPALEISQETDRVYQSLDPKVPVIVSSASDDKPLFSVIREGLNDVVVWNPWIEKAKGMADFSPDEAYKNMICVEAGSVAGWQTLEAGESWEGGQTIRPRL
;
A
#
# COMPACT_ATOMS: atom_id res chain seq x y z
N MET A 1 -21.80 6.72 14.61
CA MET A 1 -20.91 7.56 13.78
C MET A 1 -20.77 6.88 12.44
N THR A 2 -21.21 7.50 11.35
CA THR A 2 -21.05 6.97 9.98
C THR A 2 -19.57 6.79 9.66
N ALA A 3 -19.17 5.60 9.21
CA ALA A 3 -17.81 5.33 8.74
C ALA A 3 -17.38 6.40 7.72
N ALA A 4 -16.12 6.83 7.79
CA ALA A 4 -15.59 7.81 6.84
C ALA A 4 -15.61 7.25 5.40
N GLY A 5 -16.24 7.98 4.46
CA GLY A 5 -16.35 7.58 3.06
C GLY A 5 -15.01 7.49 2.33
N SER A 6 -14.97 6.85 1.16
CA SER A 6 -13.77 6.72 0.32
C SER A 6 -13.19 8.08 -0.09
N GLN A 7 -14.04 9.10 -0.21
CA GLN A 7 -13.65 10.48 -0.42
C GLN A 7 -12.86 11.05 0.76
N TYR A 8 -13.22 10.73 2.01
CA TYR A 8 -12.48 11.21 3.19
C TYR A 8 -11.06 10.65 3.20
N VAL A 9 -10.89 9.39 2.81
CA VAL A 9 -9.58 8.73 2.73
C VAL A 9 -8.70 9.39 1.66
N LEU A 10 -9.25 9.67 0.46
CA LEU A 10 -8.57 10.42 -0.58
C LEU A 10 -8.14 11.81 -0.07
N GLN A 11 -9.01 12.52 0.64
CA GLN A 11 -8.71 13.84 1.21
C GLN A 11 -7.67 13.77 2.32
N ALA A 12 -7.73 12.75 3.17
CA ALA A 12 -6.76 12.52 4.25
C ALA A 12 -5.35 12.32 3.68
N GLY A 13 -5.19 11.48 2.65
CA GLY A 13 -3.87 11.35 2.03
C GLY A 13 -3.43 12.65 1.32
N LEU A 14 -4.34 13.39 0.67
CA LEU A 14 -4.03 14.70 0.08
C LEU A 14 -3.56 15.68 1.17
N THR A 15 -4.14 15.62 2.37
CA THR A 15 -3.70 16.44 3.51
C THR A 15 -2.36 16.00 4.10
N SER A 16 -1.98 14.73 3.94
CA SER A 16 -0.71 14.16 4.42
C SER A 16 0.45 14.28 3.42
N GLY A 17 0.26 15.02 2.32
CA GLY A 17 1.33 15.32 1.37
C GLY A 17 1.29 14.55 0.05
N MET A 18 0.13 14.04 -0.37
CA MET A 18 -0.07 13.44 -1.71
C MET A 18 -0.11 14.46 -2.87
N SER A 19 0.37 15.69 -2.67
CA SER A 19 0.56 16.67 -3.75
C SER A 19 2.04 17.01 -3.91
N ALA A 20 2.49 17.25 -5.14
CA ALA A 20 3.83 17.71 -5.51
C ALA A 20 4.30 19.02 -4.83
N THR A 21 3.43 19.72 -4.09
CA THR A 21 3.71 21.10 -3.60
C THR A 21 3.27 21.40 -2.17
N GLU A 22 2.68 20.46 -1.44
CA GLU A 22 2.39 20.66 0.00
C GLU A 22 2.76 19.39 0.79
N GLY A 23 3.73 19.53 1.68
CA GLY A 23 4.23 18.49 2.59
C GLY A 23 5.42 19.01 3.40
N LEU A 24 5.79 18.32 4.48
CA LEU A 24 6.88 18.71 5.41
C LEU A 24 8.26 18.92 4.73
N MET A 25 8.43 18.42 3.50
CA MET A 25 9.69 18.50 2.72
C MET A 25 9.62 19.42 1.49
N HIS A 26 8.56 20.24 1.33
CA HIS A 26 8.43 21.12 0.18
C HIS A 26 9.27 22.41 0.34
N SER A 27 10.08 22.73 -0.69
CA SER A 27 10.73 24.03 -0.81
C SER A 27 9.71 25.07 -1.29
N PRO A 28 9.56 26.23 -0.64
CA PRO A 28 8.73 27.31 -1.15
C PRO A 28 9.27 27.89 -2.46
N HIS A 29 10.48 27.52 -2.90
CA HIS A 29 11.08 27.96 -4.15
C HIS A 29 10.98 26.85 -5.22
N PRO A 30 10.06 26.98 -6.20
CA PRO A 30 9.95 26.02 -7.29
C PRO A 30 11.23 25.97 -8.13
N LYS A 31 11.70 24.76 -8.45
CA LYS A 31 12.83 24.58 -9.37
C LYS A 31 12.38 24.87 -10.81
N PRO A 32 13.06 25.78 -11.53
CA PRO A 32 12.83 25.96 -12.96
C PRO A 32 13.23 24.68 -13.70
N VAL A 33 12.59 24.41 -14.83
CA VAL A 33 12.99 23.30 -15.71
C VAL A 33 14.40 23.54 -16.24
N ASP A 34 15.28 22.53 -16.16
CA ASP A 34 16.54 22.52 -16.92
C ASP A 34 16.20 22.32 -18.42
N PRO A 35 16.50 23.31 -19.30
CA PRO A 35 16.21 23.19 -20.73
C PRO A 35 16.88 21.98 -21.40
N LYS A 36 17.97 21.44 -20.84
CA LYS A 36 18.65 20.24 -21.36
C LYS A 36 17.87 18.95 -21.11
N MET A 37 17.00 18.97 -20.10
CA MET A 37 16.20 17.81 -19.69
C MET A 37 14.79 17.84 -20.29
N ALA A 38 14.35 19.00 -20.81
CA ALA A 38 13.08 19.12 -21.51
C ALA A 38 13.06 18.25 -22.78
N GLU A 39 11.89 17.71 -23.11
CA GLU A 39 11.66 17.08 -24.40
C GLU A 39 11.60 18.13 -25.50
N GLU A 40 11.60 17.67 -26.76
CA GLU A 40 11.44 18.55 -27.91
C GLU A 40 10.22 19.46 -27.75
N PHE A 41 10.28 20.66 -28.33
CA PHE A 41 9.15 21.61 -28.29
C PHE A 41 7.86 20.97 -28.80
N HIS A 42 7.98 20.02 -29.73
CA HIS A 42 6.87 19.36 -30.41
C HIS A 42 7.04 17.85 -30.36
N VAL A 43 6.56 17.23 -29.29
CA VAL A 43 6.49 15.76 -29.18
C VAL A 43 5.36 15.22 -30.04
N LEU A 44 4.22 15.92 -30.08
CA LEU A 44 3.18 15.66 -31.07
C LEU A 44 3.71 16.14 -32.44
N PRO A 45 3.69 15.32 -33.51
CA PRO A 45 4.12 15.73 -34.85
C PRO A 45 3.50 17.07 -35.29
N THR A 46 4.30 17.91 -35.96
CA THR A 46 3.92 19.31 -36.28
C THR A 46 2.85 19.44 -37.36
N ASP A 47 2.66 18.40 -38.16
CA ASP A 47 1.58 18.24 -39.13
C ASP A 47 0.24 17.88 -38.45
N ILE A 48 0.27 17.43 -37.20
CA ILE A 48 -0.93 17.18 -36.40
C ILE A 48 -1.32 18.45 -35.63
N VAL A 49 -2.49 18.99 -35.97
CA VAL A 49 -3.15 20.10 -35.27
C VAL A 49 -4.53 19.61 -34.80
N PRO A 50 -4.64 19.07 -33.58
CA PRO A 50 -5.88 18.47 -33.13
C PRO A 50 -7.00 19.50 -33.04
N ASP A 51 -8.07 19.28 -33.80
CA ASP A 51 -9.35 19.96 -33.61
C ASP A 51 -10.27 19.11 -32.71
N SER A 52 -11.56 19.48 -32.60
CA SER A 52 -12.50 18.74 -31.76
C SER A 52 -12.92 17.38 -32.34
N GLN A 53 -12.68 17.12 -33.62
CA GLN A 53 -12.97 15.85 -34.29
C GLN A 53 -11.76 14.93 -34.35
N ALA A 54 -10.54 15.45 -34.17
CA ALA A 54 -9.33 14.66 -34.09
C ALA A 54 -9.42 13.58 -32.99
N ARG A 55 -8.86 12.40 -33.28
CA ARG A 55 -8.85 11.25 -32.37
C ARG A 55 -7.46 10.66 -32.25
N VAL A 56 -7.16 10.14 -31.06
CA VAL A 56 -5.96 9.36 -30.75
C VAL A 56 -6.39 8.00 -30.23
N ALA A 57 -5.67 6.96 -30.65
CA ALA A 57 -5.96 5.59 -30.28
C ALA A 57 -5.37 5.24 -28.92
N LEU A 58 -6.21 4.77 -28.01
CA LEU A 58 -5.80 4.03 -26.82
C LEU A 58 -5.84 2.55 -27.16
N ARG A 59 -4.70 1.85 -27.05
CA ARG A 59 -4.61 0.46 -27.46
C ARG A 59 -5.53 -0.43 -26.63
N GLY A 60 -6.38 -1.20 -27.29
CA GLY A 60 -7.23 -2.21 -26.65
C GLY A 60 -6.85 -3.62 -27.09
N LYS A 61 -7.39 -4.64 -26.41
CA LYS A 61 -7.10 -6.04 -26.75
C LYS A 61 -7.66 -6.44 -28.13
N VAL A 62 -8.91 -6.09 -28.39
CA VAL A 62 -9.65 -6.47 -29.61
C VAL A 62 -9.70 -5.32 -30.61
N GLN A 63 -9.91 -4.11 -30.10
CA GLN A 63 -9.95 -2.88 -30.89
C GLN A 63 -9.48 -1.72 -30.05
N ASP A 64 -8.90 -0.72 -30.70
CA ASP A 64 -8.51 0.51 -30.04
C ASP A 64 -9.74 1.35 -29.66
N VAL A 65 -9.58 2.14 -28.60
CA VAL A 65 -10.54 3.15 -28.17
C VAL A 65 -10.07 4.49 -28.71
N LEU A 66 -10.82 5.07 -29.64
CA LEU A 66 -10.51 6.37 -30.23
C LEU A 66 -11.02 7.49 -29.31
N VAL A 67 -10.11 8.28 -28.75
CA VAL A 67 -10.44 9.35 -27.81
C VAL A 67 -10.10 10.74 -28.37
N PRO A 68 -10.81 11.81 -28.00
CA PRO A 68 -10.40 13.18 -28.29
C PRO A 68 -9.05 13.52 -27.64
N TYR A 69 -8.37 14.53 -28.18
CA TYR A 69 -7.15 15.11 -27.61
C TYR A 69 -7.38 15.95 -26.34
N MET A 70 -8.54 15.79 -25.70
CA MET A 70 -8.90 16.40 -24.43
C MET A 70 -9.83 15.47 -23.66
N CYS A 71 -9.54 15.27 -22.38
CA CYS A 71 -10.35 14.46 -21.48
C CYS A 71 -11.03 15.34 -20.44
N ILE A 72 -12.31 15.11 -20.16
CA ILE A 72 -13.08 15.90 -19.20
C ILE A 72 -13.02 15.21 -17.83
N GLY A 73 -12.28 15.81 -16.89
CA GLY A 73 -12.13 15.32 -15.52
C GLY A 73 -13.35 15.66 -14.66
N ALA A 74 -14.03 14.62 -14.17
CA ALA A 74 -15.26 14.71 -13.40
C ALA A 74 -15.06 14.73 -11.87
N TRP A 75 -13.83 14.92 -11.36
CA TRP A 75 -13.59 14.94 -9.90
C TRP A 75 -14.46 16.00 -9.19
N SER A 76 -14.61 17.18 -9.78
CA SER A 76 -15.46 18.24 -9.22
C SER A 76 -16.97 17.95 -9.25
N TRP A 77 -17.41 16.92 -9.97
CA TRP A 77 -18.83 16.54 -10.06
C TRP A 77 -19.16 15.63 -8.89
N GLY A 78 -19.91 16.11 -7.91
CA GLY A 78 -20.27 15.33 -6.70
C GLY A 78 -19.31 15.50 -5.51
N ASP A 79 -18.14 16.11 -5.69
CA ASP A 79 -17.14 16.28 -4.62
C ASP A 79 -17.49 17.47 -3.69
N LYS A 80 -17.99 17.13 -2.49
CA LYS A 80 -18.33 18.09 -1.44
C LYS A 80 -17.11 18.60 -0.65
N ALA A 81 -16.00 17.85 -0.64
CA ALA A 81 -14.85 18.15 0.21
C ALA A 81 -13.94 19.24 -0.36
N THR A 82 -13.39 19.03 -1.56
CA THR A 82 -12.50 19.96 -2.26
C THR A 82 -13.28 21.02 -3.02
N TRP A 83 -14.27 20.58 -3.82
CA TRP A 83 -14.92 21.43 -4.81
C TRP A 83 -16.22 22.09 -4.32
N LYS A 84 -16.67 21.72 -3.11
CA LYS A 84 -17.88 22.21 -2.44
C LYS A 84 -19.13 22.03 -3.30
N TYR A 85 -19.23 20.87 -3.96
CA TYR A 85 -20.34 20.57 -4.87
C TYR A 85 -21.71 20.72 -4.19
N ASN A 86 -22.60 21.47 -4.83
CA ASN A 86 -24.01 21.60 -4.48
C ASN A 86 -24.87 21.15 -5.67
N ALA A 87 -25.71 20.14 -5.48
CA ALA A 87 -26.50 19.56 -6.58
C ALA A 87 -27.49 20.55 -7.21
N GLU A 88 -28.13 21.43 -6.43
CA GLU A 88 -29.11 22.39 -6.95
C GLU A 88 -28.44 23.47 -7.80
N GLU A 89 -27.24 23.90 -7.41
CA GLU A 89 -26.53 24.99 -8.08
C GLU A 89 -25.60 24.52 -9.21
N ASP A 90 -24.89 23.40 -9.02
CA ASP A 90 -23.83 22.95 -9.92
C ASP A 90 -24.35 22.01 -11.01
N LEU A 91 -25.30 21.11 -10.71
CA LEU A 91 -25.77 20.12 -11.70
C LEU A 91 -26.38 20.78 -12.95
N PRO A 92 -27.20 21.85 -12.87
CA PRO A 92 -27.68 22.54 -14.07
C PRO A 92 -26.54 23.12 -14.92
N LYS A 93 -25.49 23.66 -14.29
CA LYS A 93 -24.31 24.22 -14.97
C LYS A 93 -23.50 23.11 -15.64
N ILE A 94 -23.34 21.97 -14.98
CA ILE A 94 -22.68 20.78 -15.54
C ILE A 94 -23.46 20.26 -16.75
N ARG A 95 -24.80 20.17 -16.69
CA ARG A 95 -25.63 19.76 -17.84
C ARG A 95 -25.50 20.70 -19.03
N ALA A 96 -25.47 22.01 -18.77
CA ALA A 96 -25.29 23.02 -19.81
C ALA A 96 -23.88 22.94 -20.43
N ALA A 97 -22.85 22.68 -19.63
CA ALA A 97 -21.49 22.46 -20.11
C ALA A 97 -21.38 21.18 -20.95
N TRP A 98 -21.95 20.07 -20.47
CA TRP A 98 -22.01 18.80 -21.19
C TRP A 98 -22.70 18.94 -22.56
N THR A 99 -23.79 19.70 -22.62
CA THR A 99 -24.49 19.96 -23.89
C THR A 99 -23.57 20.61 -24.93
N LYS A 100 -22.77 21.61 -24.52
CA LYS A 100 -21.78 22.26 -25.40
C LYS A 100 -20.68 21.30 -25.83
N LEU A 101 -20.13 20.53 -24.90
CA LEU A 101 -19.08 19.55 -25.17
C LEU A 101 -19.54 18.47 -26.15
N ARG A 102 -20.77 17.96 -25.97
CA ARG A 102 -21.39 17.01 -26.89
C ARG A 102 -21.55 17.60 -28.30
N GLN A 103 -22.05 18.83 -28.41
CA GLN A 103 -22.18 19.52 -29.70
C GLN A 103 -20.83 19.68 -30.43
N ALA A 104 -19.75 19.83 -29.67
CA ALA A 104 -18.39 19.94 -30.21
C ALA A 104 -17.72 18.59 -30.51
N GLY A 105 -18.34 17.45 -30.13
CA GLY A 105 -17.75 16.11 -30.29
C GLY A 105 -16.71 15.74 -29.22
N LEU A 106 -16.69 16.44 -28.08
CA LEU A 106 -15.77 16.25 -26.97
C LEU A 106 -16.44 15.48 -25.82
N THR A 107 -16.68 14.19 -26.03
CA THR A 107 -17.48 13.33 -25.15
C THR A 107 -16.66 12.30 -24.37
N PHE A 108 -15.38 12.58 -24.13
CA PHE A 108 -14.50 11.73 -23.32
C PHE A 108 -14.41 12.21 -21.88
N VAL A 109 -14.95 11.42 -20.95
CA VAL A 109 -15.05 11.76 -19.53
C VAL A 109 -14.21 10.81 -18.70
N ASP A 110 -13.47 11.35 -17.73
CA ASP A 110 -12.70 10.63 -16.71
C ASP A 110 -13.31 10.85 -15.32
N THR A 111 -13.63 9.77 -14.62
CA THR A 111 -14.21 9.77 -13.26
C THR A 111 -13.51 8.76 -12.37
N SER A 112 -14.04 8.49 -11.18
CA SER A 112 -13.58 7.47 -10.24
C SER A 112 -14.67 7.17 -9.22
N HIS A 113 -14.79 5.91 -8.79
CA HIS A 113 -15.67 5.51 -7.69
C HIS A 113 -15.39 6.22 -6.36
N VAL A 114 -14.19 6.77 -6.16
CA VAL A 114 -13.88 7.54 -4.94
C VAL A 114 -14.30 9.01 -5.00
N TYR A 115 -14.64 9.54 -6.18
CA TYR A 115 -15.02 10.95 -6.32
C TYR A 115 -16.46 11.17 -5.86
N GLY A 116 -16.62 11.94 -4.79
CA GLY A 116 -17.93 12.16 -4.16
C GLY A 116 -18.58 10.87 -3.65
N ASP A 117 -17.79 9.88 -3.21
CA ASP A 117 -18.27 8.54 -2.82
C ASP A 117 -19.17 7.89 -3.90
N GLY A 118 -18.68 7.94 -5.15
CA GLY A 118 -19.34 7.42 -6.34
C GLY A 118 -20.38 8.36 -6.96
N GLU A 119 -20.61 9.55 -6.38
CA GLU A 119 -21.57 10.50 -6.94
C GLU A 119 -21.13 11.06 -8.30
N SER A 120 -19.82 11.21 -8.53
CA SER A 120 -19.29 11.59 -9.84
C SER A 120 -19.72 10.60 -10.94
N GLU A 121 -19.64 9.30 -10.66
CA GLU A 121 -20.08 8.24 -11.58
C GLU A 121 -21.59 8.30 -11.82
N ARG A 122 -22.40 8.55 -10.78
CA ARG A 122 -23.86 8.71 -10.93
C ARG A 122 -24.24 9.92 -11.77
N ILE A 123 -23.54 11.04 -11.60
CA ILE A 123 -23.73 12.24 -12.44
C ILE A 123 -23.38 11.92 -13.88
N CYS A 124 -22.26 11.25 -14.14
CA CYS A 124 -21.89 10.82 -15.49
C CYS A 124 -22.99 9.94 -16.11
N GLY A 125 -23.49 8.93 -15.38
CA GLY A 125 -24.60 8.10 -15.84
C GLY A 125 -25.87 8.89 -16.18
N GLN A 126 -26.21 9.91 -15.40
CA GLN A 126 -27.33 10.81 -15.70
C GLN A 126 -27.12 11.67 -16.96
N LEU A 127 -25.88 12.04 -17.28
CA LEU A 127 -25.55 12.79 -18.50
C LEU A 127 -25.63 11.89 -19.75
N PHE A 128 -25.40 10.59 -19.60
CA PHE A 128 -25.38 9.62 -20.70
C PHE A 128 -26.72 8.89 -20.93
N LYS A 129 -27.70 9.01 -20.02
CA LYS A 129 -28.93 8.18 -19.97
C LYS A 129 -29.71 8.04 -21.30
N ASN A 130 -29.57 8.99 -22.22
CA ASN A 130 -30.26 9.01 -23.52
C ASN A 130 -29.29 9.11 -24.71
N MET A 131 -28.04 8.73 -24.53
CA MET A 131 -27.02 8.69 -25.58
C MET A 131 -26.79 7.25 -26.02
N ASN A 132 -26.49 7.07 -27.30
CA ASN A 132 -26.00 5.77 -27.76
C ASN A 132 -24.59 5.55 -27.19
N ARG A 133 -24.25 4.29 -26.92
CA ARG A 133 -23.01 3.94 -26.21
C ARG A 133 -21.74 4.35 -26.95
N ASP A 134 -21.81 4.46 -28.27
CA ASP A 134 -20.74 4.88 -29.18
C ASP A 134 -20.60 6.42 -29.30
N GLU A 135 -21.53 7.21 -28.75
CA GLU A 135 -21.45 8.68 -28.75
C GLU A 135 -20.54 9.25 -27.65
N PHE A 136 -20.10 8.44 -26.68
CA PHE A 136 -19.28 8.88 -25.57
C PHE A 136 -18.24 7.85 -25.15
N ILE A 137 -17.16 8.35 -24.53
CA ILE A 137 -16.11 7.53 -23.95
C ILE A 137 -16.07 7.80 -22.45
N ILE A 138 -16.08 6.74 -21.64
CA ILE A 138 -15.99 6.82 -20.19
C ILE A 138 -14.77 6.06 -19.68
N GLN A 139 -13.95 6.78 -18.91
CA GLN A 139 -12.83 6.27 -18.15
C GLN A 139 -13.15 6.35 -16.66
N THR A 140 -12.95 5.25 -15.92
CA THR A 140 -13.02 5.25 -14.46
C THR A 140 -11.80 4.55 -13.88
N LYS A 141 -11.64 4.62 -12.56
CA LYS A 141 -10.43 4.16 -11.89
C LYS A 141 -10.73 3.31 -10.67
N TRP A 142 -9.87 2.33 -10.46
CA TRP A 142 -9.78 1.48 -9.29
C TRP A 142 -8.72 2.01 -8.32
N MET A 143 -9.08 2.20 -7.07
CA MET A 143 -8.17 2.70 -6.05
C MET A 143 -7.79 1.51 -5.18
N SER A 144 -6.53 1.10 -5.20
CA SER A 144 -6.01 -0.10 -4.51
C SER A 144 -5.79 0.07 -3.00
N TRP A 145 -6.45 1.06 -2.38
CA TRP A 145 -6.30 1.34 -0.95
C TRP A 145 -6.85 0.19 -0.10
N PRO A 146 -6.43 0.06 1.16
CA PRO A 146 -6.90 -0.99 2.06
C PRO A 146 -8.40 -0.84 2.29
N ASP A 147 -9.18 -1.56 1.50
CA ASP A 147 -10.58 -1.84 1.75
C ASP A 147 -10.81 -3.34 1.61
N MET A 148 -11.90 -3.83 2.17
CA MET A 148 -12.16 -5.27 2.27
C MET A 148 -12.13 -5.98 0.90
N SER A 149 -12.48 -5.31 -0.19
CA SER A 149 -12.44 -5.91 -1.54
C SER A 149 -11.04 -5.90 -2.16
N ASN A 150 -10.20 -4.92 -1.84
CA ASN A 150 -8.82 -4.87 -2.30
C ASN A 150 -7.89 -5.79 -1.47
N LEU A 151 -8.24 -6.00 -0.20
CA LEU A 151 -7.49 -6.83 0.75
C LEU A 151 -7.81 -8.33 0.64
N LEU A 152 -9.05 -8.71 0.26
CA LEU A 152 -9.48 -10.12 0.20
C LEU A 152 -9.40 -10.77 -1.19
N LEU A 153 -9.35 -9.96 -2.25
CA LEU A 153 -9.49 -10.42 -3.63
C LEU A 153 -8.45 -9.76 -4.54
N GLN A 154 -7.16 -9.94 -4.29
CA GLN A 154 -6.14 -9.14 -4.96
C GLN A 154 -6.17 -9.18 -6.51
N SER A 155 -6.57 -10.30 -7.12
CA SER A 155 -6.81 -10.38 -8.57
C SER A 155 -8.26 -10.07 -8.99
N GLN A 156 -9.26 -10.20 -8.11
CA GLN A 156 -10.67 -9.92 -8.46
C GLN A 156 -11.15 -8.53 -8.01
N GLY A 157 -10.37 -7.82 -7.21
CA GLY A 157 -10.64 -6.48 -6.68
C GLY A 157 -10.93 -5.47 -7.79
N PRO A 158 -10.09 -5.38 -8.85
CA PRO A 158 -10.39 -4.58 -10.02
C PRO A 158 -11.76 -4.91 -10.63
N ALA A 159 -12.08 -6.19 -10.88
CA ALA A 159 -13.34 -6.59 -11.50
C ALA A 159 -14.55 -6.32 -10.59
N HIS A 160 -14.42 -6.59 -9.29
CA HIS A 160 -15.46 -6.36 -8.30
C HIS A 160 -15.80 -4.87 -8.18
N LYS A 161 -14.78 -4.02 -8.05
CA LYS A 161 -14.96 -2.56 -7.99
C LYS A 161 -15.49 -2.01 -9.30
N LEU A 162 -15.01 -2.50 -10.44
CA LEU A 162 -15.52 -2.09 -11.74
C LEU A 162 -17.03 -2.39 -11.87
N ARG A 163 -17.52 -3.55 -11.39
CA ARG A 163 -18.97 -3.84 -11.37
C ARG A 163 -19.76 -2.82 -10.54
N THR A 164 -19.19 -2.32 -9.45
CA THR A 164 -19.81 -1.24 -8.66
C THR A 164 -19.84 0.08 -9.43
N SER A 165 -18.74 0.44 -10.07
CA SER A 165 -18.68 1.61 -10.97
C SER A 165 -19.69 1.52 -12.10
N LEU A 166 -19.82 0.35 -12.74
CA LEU A 166 -20.80 0.09 -13.80
C LEU A 166 -22.23 0.28 -13.31
N LYS A 167 -22.54 -0.14 -12.09
CA LYS A 167 -23.85 0.11 -11.45
C LYS A 167 -24.10 1.60 -11.22
N ASN A 168 -23.11 2.34 -10.72
CA ASN A 168 -23.24 3.80 -10.52
C ASN A 168 -23.46 4.54 -11.85
N LEU A 169 -22.73 4.14 -12.90
CA LEU A 169 -22.84 4.70 -14.25
C LEU A 169 -24.11 4.27 -14.98
N GLY A 170 -24.74 3.16 -14.58
CA GLY A 170 -25.84 2.55 -15.32
C GLY A 170 -25.40 1.94 -16.66
N LEU A 171 -24.19 1.37 -16.72
CA LEU A 171 -23.58 0.83 -17.93
C LEU A 171 -23.20 -0.65 -17.78
N HIS A 172 -22.99 -1.33 -18.90
CA HIS A 172 -22.48 -2.71 -18.92
C HIS A 172 -20.96 -2.79 -19.06
N TYR A 173 -20.31 -1.76 -19.62
CA TYR A 173 -18.86 -1.66 -19.75
C TYR A 173 -18.39 -0.21 -19.76
N VAL A 174 -17.15 0.03 -19.34
CA VAL A 174 -16.43 1.31 -19.53
C VAL A 174 -15.42 1.20 -20.68
N ASP A 175 -15.02 2.30 -21.30
CA ASP A 175 -14.05 2.23 -22.39
C ASP A 175 -12.63 2.02 -21.87
N VAL A 176 -12.29 2.70 -20.78
CA VAL A 176 -10.95 2.66 -20.17
C VAL A 176 -11.06 2.46 -18.66
N TYR A 177 -10.26 1.55 -18.12
CA TYR A 177 -10.19 1.33 -16.67
C TYR A 177 -8.76 1.49 -16.16
N LEU A 178 -8.57 2.35 -15.16
CA LEU A 178 -7.25 2.67 -14.64
C LEU A 178 -7.02 2.10 -13.25
N VAL A 179 -5.78 1.73 -12.94
CA VAL A 179 -5.30 1.69 -11.56
C VAL A 179 -5.02 3.13 -11.11
N HIS A 180 -5.78 3.65 -10.14
CA HIS A 180 -5.83 5.07 -9.75
C HIS A 180 -4.61 5.53 -8.96
N GLY A 181 -4.01 4.64 -8.18
CA GLY A 181 -2.97 4.99 -7.23
C GLY A 181 -1.79 4.04 -7.30
N PRO A 182 -0.69 4.43 -6.65
CA PRO A 182 0.48 3.60 -6.56
C PRO A 182 0.15 2.21 -5.96
N ILE A 183 0.69 1.14 -6.54
CA ILE A 183 0.61 -0.23 -5.98
C ILE A 183 2.01 -0.74 -5.69
N HIS A 184 2.19 -1.47 -4.60
CA HIS A 184 3.52 -1.99 -4.26
C HIS A 184 4.14 -2.77 -5.45
N PRO A 185 5.44 -2.62 -5.75
CA PRO A 185 6.04 -3.24 -6.93
C PRO A 185 5.86 -4.76 -7.05
N SER A 186 5.73 -5.48 -5.92
CA SER A 186 5.42 -6.93 -5.92
C SER A 186 4.00 -7.24 -6.41
N MET A 187 3.07 -6.30 -6.28
CA MET A 187 1.66 -6.44 -6.63
C MET A 187 1.37 -6.20 -8.11
N ILE A 188 2.33 -5.66 -8.86
CA ILE A 188 2.12 -5.30 -10.28
C ILE A 188 1.67 -6.51 -11.11
N SER A 189 2.24 -7.70 -10.89
CA SER A 189 1.83 -8.91 -11.62
C SER A 189 0.39 -9.33 -11.27
N THR A 190 0.04 -9.34 -9.98
CA THR A 190 -1.30 -9.71 -9.51
C THR A 190 -2.36 -8.74 -10.01
N VAL A 191 -2.08 -7.43 -9.98
CA VAL A 191 -2.98 -6.39 -10.47
C VAL A 191 -3.09 -6.44 -12.00
N ALA A 192 -1.99 -6.66 -12.73
CA ALA A 192 -2.02 -6.84 -14.18
C ALA A 192 -2.97 -7.98 -14.57
N LYS A 193 -2.91 -9.12 -13.88
CA LYS A 193 -3.87 -10.22 -14.07
C LYS A 193 -5.31 -9.77 -13.81
N GLY A 194 -5.59 -9.05 -12.73
CA GLY A 194 -6.95 -8.57 -12.43
C GLY A 194 -7.49 -7.56 -13.45
N MET A 195 -6.64 -6.66 -13.93
CA MET A 195 -6.97 -5.74 -15.03
C MET A 195 -7.19 -6.52 -16.34
N ALA A 196 -6.43 -7.59 -16.56
CA ALA A 196 -6.62 -8.48 -17.70
C ALA A 196 -7.96 -9.20 -17.66
N ASP A 197 -8.37 -9.68 -16.49
CA ASP A 197 -9.67 -10.31 -16.28
C ASP A 197 -10.83 -9.34 -16.54
N CYS A 198 -10.71 -8.06 -16.16
CA CYS A 198 -11.72 -7.04 -16.51
C CYS A 198 -11.94 -6.92 -18.03
N VAL A 199 -10.86 -6.99 -18.83
CA VAL A 199 -10.95 -6.97 -20.30
C VAL A 199 -11.57 -8.26 -20.82
N ASN A 200 -11.11 -9.41 -20.34
CA ASN A 200 -11.58 -10.73 -20.77
C ASN A 200 -13.07 -10.96 -20.45
N LEU A 201 -13.56 -10.38 -19.35
CA LEU A 201 -14.97 -10.40 -18.96
C LEU A 201 -15.83 -9.36 -19.71
N GLY A 202 -15.23 -8.55 -20.59
CA GLY A 202 -15.93 -7.52 -21.36
C GLY A 202 -16.36 -6.31 -20.52
N LEU A 203 -15.80 -6.12 -19.32
CA LEU A 203 -16.14 -5.00 -18.43
C LEU A 203 -15.43 -3.70 -18.84
N THR A 204 -14.29 -3.80 -19.52
CA THR A 204 -13.55 -2.68 -20.10
C THR A 204 -12.91 -3.04 -21.44
N ARG A 205 -12.67 -2.05 -22.31
CA ARG A 205 -12.01 -2.26 -23.63
C ARG A 205 -10.49 -2.05 -23.55
N ALA A 206 -10.06 -1.07 -22.78
CA ALA A 206 -8.67 -0.72 -22.55
C ALA A 206 -8.37 -0.59 -21.05
N VAL A 207 -7.09 -0.75 -20.70
CA VAL A 207 -6.61 -0.62 -19.31
C VAL A 207 -5.44 0.34 -19.23
N GLY A 208 -5.29 1.00 -18.09
CA GLY A 208 -4.22 1.94 -17.84
C GLY A 208 -3.85 2.03 -16.37
N VAL A 209 -2.94 2.94 -16.09
CA VAL A 209 -2.47 3.25 -14.74
C VAL A 209 -2.47 4.76 -14.53
N ALA A 210 -2.42 5.19 -13.26
CA ALA A 210 -2.28 6.57 -12.89
C ALA A 210 -1.22 6.71 -11.80
N ASN A 211 -0.40 7.75 -11.94
CA ASN A 211 0.73 8.09 -11.06
C ASN A 211 1.91 7.11 -11.08
N TYR A 212 2.07 6.32 -12.14
CA TYR A 212 3.19 5.38 -12.26
C TYR A 212 4.44 6.08 -12.81
N ASP A 213 5.60 5.76 -12.24
CA ASP A 213 6.90 6.22 -12.74
C ASP A 213 7.33 5.46 -14.01
N LYS A 214 8.51 5.80 -14.54
CA LYS A 214 9.03 5.17 -15.76
C LYS A 214 9.24 3.67 -15.60
N GLY A 215 9.81 3.21 -14.49
CA GLY A 215 10.06 1.80 -14.25
C GLY A 215 8.78 1.00 -14.08
N GLU A 216 7.78 1.60 -13.44
CA GLU A 216 6.50 0.96 -13.16
C GLU A 216 5.61 0.85 -14.38
N VAL A 217 5.58 1.88 -15.22
CA VAL A 217 4.90 1.81 -16.53
C VAL A 217 5.48 0.67 -17.37
N ILE A 218 6.81 0.53 -17.39
CA ILE A 218 7.48 -0.55 -18.12
C ILE A 218 7.06 -1.91 -17.55
N LYS A 219 7.16 -2.08 -16.24
CA LYS A 219 6.83 -3.35 -15.58
C LYS A 219 5.36 -3.71 -15.75
N MET A 220 4.43 -2.77 -15.57
CA MET A 220 3.00 -3.02 -15.77
C MET A 220 2.68 -3.39 -17.22
N ALA A 221 3.32 -2.73 -18.20
CA ALA A 221 3.15 -3.08 -19.60
C ALA A 221 3.64 -4.51 -19.89
N GLU A 222 4.80 -4.89 -19.36
CA GLU A 222 5.36 -6.26 -19.49
C GLU A 222 4.46 -7.32 -18.83
N GLU A 223 3.91 -7.05 -17.64
CA GLU A 223 3.00 -7.99 -16.96
C GLU A 223 1.66 -8.13 -17.69
N LEU A 224 1.09 -7.05 -18.23
CA LEU A 224 -0.15 -7.11 -19.02
C LEU A 224 0.05 -7.83 -20.37
N ASP A 225 1.23 -7.68 -20.98
CA ASP A 225 1.57 -8.33 -22.26
C ASP A 225 1.54 -9.87 -22.13
N LYS A 226 1.89 -10.42 -20.96
CA LYS A 226 1.75 -11.86 -20.66
C LYS A 226 0.31 -12.37 -20.80
N HIS A 227 -0.68 -11.47 -20.74
CA HIS A 227 -2.10 -11.76 -20.92
C HIS A 227 -2.64 -11.32 -22.29
N GLY A 228 -1.78 -10.86 -23.20
CA GLY A 228 -2.13 -10.34 -24.51
C GLY A 228 -2.92 -9.03 -24.44
N ILE A 229 -2.66 -8.19 -23.44
CA ILE A 229 -3.37 -6.93 -23.22
C ILE A 229 -2.37 -5.78 -23.24
N PRO A 230 -2.53 -4.78 -24.12
CA PRO A 230 -1.66 -3.62 -24.11
C PRO A 230 -2.00 -2.70 -22.94
N LEU A 231 -0.97 -2.14 -22.30
CA LEU A 231 -1.15 -0.96 -21.45
C LEU A 231 -1.44 0.24 -22.36
N ALA A 232 -2.60 0.88 -22.16
CA ALA A 232 -3.09 1.90 -23.08
C ALA A 232 -2.69 3.32 -22.67
N VAL A 233 -2.67 3.60 -21.36
CA VAL A 233 -2.51 4.95 -20.84
C VAL A 233 -1.82 4.98 -19.47
N ASN A 234 -1.00 6.00 -19.25
CA ASN A 234 -0.54 6.42 -17.92
C ASN A 234 -1.01 7.86 -17.64
N GLN A 235 -1.73 8.06 -16.53
CA GLN A 235 -2.28 9.36 -16.15
C GLN A 235 -1.54 9.95 -14.94
N CYS A 236 -0.78 11.04 -15.11
CA CYS A 236 0.00 11.68 -14.05
C CYS A 236 -0.26 13.20 -13.98
N GLU A 237 0.14 13.84 -12.88
CA GLU A 237 0.05 15.30 -12.76
C GLU A 237 1.00 15.93 -13.78
N TYR A 238 0.50 16.82 -14.63
CA TYR A 238 1.32 17.49 -15.64
C TYR A 238 0.72 18.82 -16.09
N SER A 239 1.54 19.87 -16.08
CA SER A 239 1.16 21.21 -16.54
C SER A 239 2.41 22.06 -16.85
N VAL A 240 2.20 23.32 -17.27
CA VAL A 240 3.30 24.30 -17.41
C VAL A 240 4.11 24.45 -16.12
N ILE A 241 3.48 24.25 -14.96
CA ILE A 241 4.11 24.39 -13.64
C ILE A 241 4.34 23.05 -12.93
N ARG A 242 4.22 21.95 -13.67
CA ARG A 242 4.47 20.57 -13.21
C ARG A 242 5.03 19.76 -14.37
N ARG A 243 6.33 19.88 -14.59
CA ARG A 243 7.04 19.33 -15.77
C ARG A 243 7.86 18.07 -15.45
N HIS A 244 7.89 17.63 -14.19
CA HIS A 244 8.65 16.46 -13.74
C HIS A 244 8.48 15.19 -14.58
N PRO A 245 7.25 14.77 -14.98
CA PRO A 245 7.10 13.61 -15.87
C PRO A 245 7.85 13.73 -17.20
N GLU A 246 7.92 14.94 -17.76
CA GLU A 246 8.67 15.19 -18.99
C GLU A 246 10.17 15.10 -18.74
N VAL A 247 10.68 15.88 -17.77
CA VAL A 247 12.13 16.04 -17.61
C VAL A 247 12.82 14.80 -17.04
N HIS A 248 12.05 13.85 -16.50
CA HIS A 248 12.53 12.52 -16.09
C HIS A 248 12.27 11.43 -17.15
N GLY A 249 11.79 11.81 -18.33
CA GLY A 249 11.63 10.93 -19.49
C GLY A 249 10.46 9.95 -19.40
N LEU A 250 9.46 10.19 -18.55
CA LEU A 250 8.27 9.34 -18.45
C LEU A 250 7.39 9.47 -19.70
N ILE A 251 7.20 10.69 -20.21
CA ILE A 251 6.41 10.94 -21.43
C ILE A 251 7.04 10.21 -22.63
N ARG A 252 8.35 10.39 -22.84
CA ARG A 252 9.14 9.62 -23.82
C ARG A 252 8.98 8.11 -23.66
N ALA A 253 9.10 7.59 -22.45
CA ALA A 253 8.99 6.15 -22.21
C ALA A 253 7.60 5.59 -22.54
N CYS A 254 6.54 6.37 -22.29
CA CYS A 254 5.18 6.02 -22.69
C CYS A 254 5.06 6.01 -24.22
N ARG A 255 5.51 7.07 -24.88
CA ARG A 255 5.49 7.20 -26.35
C ARG A 255 6.22 6.05 -27.05
N ASP A 256 7.45 5.75 -26.63
CA ASP A 256 8.28 4.70 -27.22
C ASP A 256 7.63 3.30 -27.11
N ARG A 257 6.62 3.15 -26.24
CA ARG A 257 5.84 1.92 -26.03
C ARG A 257 4.42 1.98 -26.57
N ASN A 258 4.04 3.05 -27.28
CA ASN A 258 2.66 3.31 -27.72
C ASN A 258 1.66 3.33 -26.55
N ILE A 259 2.07 3.93 -25.43
CA ILE A 259 1.24 4.21 -24.27
C ILE A 259 0.94 5.71 -24.30
N VAL A 260 -0.33 6.08 -24.22
CA VAL A 260 -0.73 7.49 -24.19
C VAL A 260 -0.47 8.08 -22.80
N PHE A 261 0.11 9.28 -22.76
CA PHE A 261 0.27 10.03 -21.51
C PHE A 261 -0.89 11.01 -21.32
N GLN A 262 -1.57 10.92 -20.18
CA GLN A 262 -2.64 11.85 -19.78
C GLN A 262 -2.18 12.74 -18.62
N GLY A 263 -2.46 14.04 -18.69
CA GLY A 263 -2.07 15.03 -17.69
C GLY A 263 -3.24 15.51 -16.86
N PHE A 264 -3.40 15.05 -15.61
CA PHE A 264 -4.37 15.68 -14.69
C PHE A 264 -3.79 16.95 -14.06
N ALA A 265 -4.68 17.78 -13.49
CA ALA A 265 -4.35 19.12 -13.01
C ALA A 265 -3.64 19.96 -14.09
N SER A 266 -4.01 19.79 -15.36
CA SER A 266 -3.42 20.50 -16.51
C SER A 266 -3.49 22.03 -16.42
N LEU A 267 -4.41 22.55 -15.60
CA LEU A 267 -4.57 23.99 -15.30
C LEU A 267 -4.18 24.35 -13.86
N ALA A 268 -3.52 23.44 -13.13
CA ALA A 268 -3.10 23.60 -11.74
C ALA A 268 -4.26 24.09 -10.83
N GLU A 269 -5.40 23.41 -10.94
CA GLU A 269 -6.65 23.73 -10.22
C GLU A 269 -7.12 25.18 -10.41
N GLY A 270 -6.85 25.75 -11.58
CA GLY A 270 -7.28 27.08 -11.99
C GLY A 270 -6.18 28.14 -11.93
N ARG A 271 -4.99 27.83 -11.39
CA ARG A 271 -3.87 28.78 -11.33
C ARG A 271 -3.42 29.22 -12.73
N LEU A 272 -3.56 28.37 -13.75
CA LEU A 272 -3.22 28.67 -15.15
C LEU A 272 -4.41 29.21 -15.98
N THR A 273 -5.41 29.84 -15.36
CA THR A 273 -6.59 30.38 -16.08
C THR A 273 -6.77 31.89 -15.93
N ASP A 274 -5.81 32.59 -15.31
CA ASP A 274 -5.87 34.03 -15.00
C ASP A 274 -6.95 34.44 -13.97
N LYS A 275 -7.67 33.47 -13.39
CA LYS A 275 -8.68 33.71 -12.35
C LYS A 275 -8.06 34.14 -11.02
N TYR A 276 -6.88 33.61 -10.71
CA TYR A 276 -6.17 33.84 -9.46
C TYR A 276 -5.01 34.84 -9.66
N SER A 277 -4.64 35.52 -8.59
CA SER A 277 -3.53 36.48 -8.57
C SER A 277 -2.88 36.50 -7.18
N ARG A 278 -1.77 37.22 -7.00
CA ARG A 278 -1.16 37.45 -5.68
C ARG A 278 -2.11 38.08 -4.64
N PHE A 279 -3.23 38.67 -5.09
CA PHE A 279 -4.26 39.27 -4.22
C PHE A 279 -5.54 38.42 -4.15
N ASN A 280 -5.63 37.36 -4.95
CA ASN A 280 -6.76 36.45 -5.02
C ASN A 280 -6.20 35.02 -5.18
N GLU A 281 -5.69 34.47 -4.09
CA GLU A 281 -5.13 33.12 -4.06
C GLU A 281 -6.25 32.06 -4.14
N PRO A 282 -5.97 30.87 -4.70
CA PRO A 282 -6.91 29.76 -4.70
C PRO A 282 -7.21 29.25 -3.28
N PRO A 283 -8.33 28.53 -3.09
CA PRO A 283 -8.64 27.87 -1.83
C PRO A 283 -7.51 26.93 -1.39
N ARG A 284 -7.23 26.86 -0.08
CA ARG A 284 -6.22 25.93 0.48
C ARG A 284 -6.52 24.45 0.26
N THR A 285 -7.76 24.11 -0.10
CA THR A 285 -8.14 22.75 -0.49
C THR A 285 -7.61 22.36 -1.87
N TYR A 286 -7.09 23.31 -2.65
CA TYR A 286 -6.55 23.09 -3.99
C TYR A 286 -5.04 22.87 -3.89
N ARG A 287 -4.69 21.60 -3.77
CA ARG A 287 -3.36 21.14 -3.38
C ARG A 287 -2.45 20.84 -4.55
N PHE A 288 -2.95 20.54 -5.76
CA PHE A 288 -2.07 20.17 -6.89
C PHE A 288 -1.43 21.41 -7.50
N SER A 289 -0.11 21.35 -7.74
CA SER A 289 0.69 22.46 -8.23
C SER A 289 0.43 23.77 -7.45
N SER A 290 0.31 23.66 -6.13
CA SER A 290 -0.15 24.68 -5.19
C SER A 290 0.88 25.76 -4.84
N TYR A 291 1.67 26.19 -5.81
CA TYR A 291 2.58 27.30 -5.64
C TYR A 291 1.82 28.60 -5.34
N PRO A 292 2.37 29.48 -4.48
CA PRO A 292 1.83 30.83 -4.27
C PRO A 292 1.76 31.61 -5.60
N MET A 293 0.69 32.34 -5.84
CA MET A 293 0.47 33.00 -7.13
C MET A 293 1.55 34.03 -7.48
N HIS A 294 2.16 34.68 -6.48
CA HIS A 294 3.26 35.63 -6.73
C HIS A 294 4.49 34.97 -7.38
N MET A 295 4.71 33.68 -7.17
CA MET A 295 5.80 32.93 -7.80
C MET A 295 5.47 32.51 -9.23
N LEU A 296 4.18 32.43 -9.55
CA LEU A 296 3.67 32.06 -10.87
C LEU A 296 3.50 33.28 -11.80
N GLU A 297 3.74 34.50 -11.32
CA GLU A 297 3.62 35.71 -12.12
C GLU A 297 4.45 35.68 -13.41
N PRO A 298 5.73 35.26 -13.41
CA PRO A 298 6.50 35.14 -14.65
C PRO A 298 5.85 34.20 -15.67
N THR A 299 5.38 33.04 -15.20
CA THR A 299 4.67 32.05 -16.03
C THR A 299 3.39 32.64 -16.60
N LEU A 300 2.57 33.26 -15.77
CA LEU A 300 1.28 33.84 -16.18
C LEU A 300 1.46 35.02 -17.14
N ASN A 301 2.50 35.83 -16.96
CA ASN A 301 2.77 36.95 -17.87
C ASN A 301 3.06 36.46 -19.28
N VAL A 302 3.87 35.41 -19.44
CA VAL A 302 4.13 34.79 -20.74
C VAL A 302 2.84 34.20 -21.34
N LEU A 303 2.07 33.46 -20.54
CA LEU A 303 0.82 32.87 -21.03
C LEU A 303 -0.21 33.93 -21.44
N ARG A 304 -0.31 35.05 -20.70
CA ARG A 304 -1.18 36.20 -21.03
C ARG A 304 -0.75 36.89 -22.32
N GLU A 305 0.55 37.04 -22.54
CA GLU A 305 1.08 37.67 -23.74
C GLU A 305 0.70 36.84 -24.98
N ILE A 306 0.97 35.53 -24.95
CA ILE A 306 0.61 34.60 -26.02
C ILE A 306 -0.92 34.54 -26.19
N ALA A 307 -1.68 34.49 -25.11
CA ALA A 307 -3.15 34.49 -25.15
C ALA A 307 -3.70 35.72 -25.87
N ARG A 308 -3.11 36.90 -25.65
CA ARG A 308 -3.47 38.16 -26.31
C ARG A 308 -3.12 38.15 -27.80
N GLU A 309 -1.90 37.69 -28.13
CA GLU A 309 -1.43 37.53 -29.52
C GLU A 309 -2.35 36.59 -30.31
N ARG A 310 -2.76 35.48 -29.69
CA ARG A 310 -3.60 34.44 -30.28
C ARG A 310 -5.10 34.70 -30.19
N ARG A 311 -5.52 35.68 -29.38
CA ARG A 311 -6.94 35.99 -29.08
C ARG A 311 -7.71 34.80 -28.52
N VAL A 312 -7.07 34.04 -27.65
CA VAL A 312 -7.65 32.90 -26.92
C VAL A 312 -7.49 33.10 -25.41
N PRO A 313 -8.24 32.37 -24.56
CA PRO A 313 -8.04 32.42 -23.11
C PRO A 313 -6.67 31.89 -22.68
N VAL A 314 -6.16 32.38 -21.54
CA VAL A 314 -4.91 31.88 -20.93
C VAL A 314 -4.94 30.36 -20.71
N ALA A 315 -6.10 29.82 -20.30
CA ALA A 315 -6.31 28.39 -20.16
C ALA A 315 -6.07 27.62 -21.48
N ALA A 316 -6.51 28.17 -22.61
CA ALA A 316 -6.33 27.55 -23.91
C ALA A 316 -4.85 27.44 -24.30
N VAL A 317 -4.05 28.46 -23.99
CA VAL A 317 -2.58 28.44 -24.20
C VAL A 317 -1.91 27.35 -23.37
N ALA A 318 -2.22 27.29 -22.07
CA ALA A 318 -1.66 26.29 -21.16
C ALA A 318 -2.02 24.84 -21.56
N LEU A 319 -3.26 24.63 -22.03
CA LEU A 319 -3.70 23.31 -22.52
C LEU A 319 -3.08 22.96 -23.88
N ASN A 320 -2.98 23.92 -24.81
CA ASN A 320 -2.33 23.72 -26.10
C ASN A 320 -0.86 23.34 -25.92
N PHE A 321 -0.18 23.93 -24.93
CA PHE A 321 1.18 23.57 -24.55
C PHE A 321 1.30 22.09 -24.18
N SER A 322 0.41 21.57 -23.32
CA SER A 322 0.38 20.16 -22.97
C SER A 322 0.16 19.26 -24.19
N ILE A 323 -0.77 19.64 -25.08
CA ILE A 323 -1.05 18.89 -26.32
C ILE A 323 0.19 18.83 -27.23
N ASN A 324 0.92 19.94 -27.39
CA ASN A 324 2.15 20.00 -28.18
C ASN A 324 3.25 19.08 -27.62
N LYS A 325 3.26 18.89 -26.29
CA LYS A 325 4.13 17.96 -25.58
C LYS A 325 3.63 16.51 -25.60
N GLY A 326 2.66 16.19 -26.45
CA GLY A 326 2.16 14.82 -26.63
C GLY A 326 1.27 14.33 -25.48
N VAL A 327 0.78 15.25 -24.64
CA VAL A 327 -0.06 14.94 -23.49
C VAL A 327 -1.54 15.19 -23.82
N ILE A 328 -2.41 14.25 -23.47
CA ILE A 328 -3.86 14.50 -23.45
C ILE A 328 -4.21 15.17 -22.12
N PRO A 329 -4.57 16.47 -22.09
CA PRO A 329 -4.93 17.13 -20.85
C PRO A 329 -6.28 16.60 -20.31
N VAL A 330 -6.30 16.30 -19.02
CA VAL A 330 -7.53 16.05 -18.25
C VAL A 330 -7.96 17.37 -17.60
N VAL A 331 -9.09 17.91 -18.04
CA VAL A 331 -9.54 19.26 -17.71
C VAL A 331 -10.81 19.26 -16.87
N GLY A 332 -10.83 20.05 -15.79
CA GLY A 332 -12.02 20.23 -14.97
C GLY A 332 -12.98 21.25 -15.58
N ILE A 333 -14.26 20.89 -15.68
CA ILE A 333 -15.32 21.77 -16.20
C ILE A 333 -16.53 21.70 -15.27
N ARG A 334 -16.91 22.83 -14.68
CA ARG A 334 -18.07 22.96 -13.78
C ARG A 334 -19.19 23.81 -14.36
N ASN A 335 -18.94 24.52 -15.46
CA ASN A 335 -19.91 25.41 -16.08
C ASN A 335 -19.63 25.62 -17.59
N PRO A 336 -20.60 26.18 -18.33
CA PRO A 336 -20.48 26.40 -19.78
C PRO A 336 -19.30 27.28 -20.22
N GLU A 337 -18.92 28.25 -19.40
CA GLU A 337 -17.84 29.18 -19.73
C GLU A 337 -16.48 28.47 -19.71
N GLN A 338 -16.24 27.64 -18.69
CA GLN A 338 -15.05 26.78 -18.64
C GLN A 338 -15.00 25.81 -19.82
N ALA A 339 -16.14 25.28 -20.26
CA ALA A 339 -16.19 24.47 -21.48
C ALA A 339 -15.75 25.29 -22.70
N ASN A 340 -16.33 26.48 -22.91
CA ASN A 340 -15.95 27.35 -24.03
C ASN A 340 -14.46 27.71 -24.01
N GLN A 341 -13.90 27.98 -22.84
CA GLN A 341 -12.48 28.35 -22.70
C GLN A 341 -11.55 27.18 -23.00
N ASN A 342 -11.84 25.99 -22.46
CA ASN A 342 -11.00 24.82 -22.66
C ASN A 342 -11.06 24.34 -24.12
N MET A 343 -12.24 24.37 -24.77
CA MET A 343 -12.39 23.98 -26.18
C MET A 343 -11.51 24.80 -27.13
N GLN A 344 -11.22 26.06 -26.79
CA GLN A 344 -10.34 26.92 -27.57
C GLN A 344 -8.86 26.51 -27.51
N ALA A 345 -8.49 25.47 -26.76
CA ALA A 345 -7.15 24.88 -26.83
C ALA A 345 -6.91 24.09 -28.13
N LEU A 346 -7.96 23.78 -28.88
CA LEU A 346 -7.93 22.93 -30.08
C LEU A 346 -8.03 23.77 -31.36
N GLY A 347 -7.64 23.17 -32.50
CA GLY A 347 -7.75 23.77 -33.84
C GLY A 347 -6.61 24.73 -34.21
N TRP A 348 -5.60 24.86 -33.36
CA TRP A 348 -4.39 25.66 -33.62
C TRP A 348 -3.21 25.07 -32.83
N ARG A 349 -2.02 25.63 -33.05
CA ARG A 349 -0.78 25.14 -32.44
C ARG A 349 0.15 26.28 -32.04
N LEU A 350 0.76 26.16 -30.87
CA LEU A 350 1.88 27.01 -30.44
C LEU A 350 3.10 26.84 -31.37
N THR A 351 3.69 27.96 -31.77
CA THR A 351 4.95 27.97 -32.53
C THR A 351 6.11 27.52 -31.65
N GLN A 352 7.24 27.17 -32.26
CA GLN A 352 8.45 26.85 -31.49
C GLN A 352 8.90 28.00 -30.58
N ASP A 353 8.74 29.24 -31.04
CA ASP A 353 9.10 30.42 -30.24
C ASP A 353 8.17 30.60 -29.04
N GLU A 354 6.87 30.37 -29.20
CA GLU A 354 5.91 30.39 -28.10
C GLU A 354 6.15 29.25 -27.11
N MET A 355 6.41 28.03 -27.60
CA MET A 355 6.80 26.90 -26.74
C MET A 355 8.05 27.24 -25.93
N ARG A 356 9.09 27.81 -26.56
CA ARG A 356 10.33 28.22 -25.89
C ARG A 356 10.09 29.29 -24.83
N ARG A 357 9.26 30.30 -25.13
CA ARG A 357 8.87 31.35 -24.16
C ARG A 357 8.24 30.72 -22.93
N ILE A 358 7.32 29.77 -23.09
CA ILE A 358 6.66 29.07 -21.98
C ILE A 358 7.65 28.21 -21.19
N GLU A 359 8.50 27.43 -21.86
CA GLU A 359 9.47 26.56 -21.20
C GLU A 359 10.45 27.33 -20.30
N THR A 360 10.86 28.53 -20.73
CA THR A 360 11.79 29.41 -19.98
C THR A 360 11.23 29.82 -18.61
N VAL A 361 9.91 29.81 -18.45
CA VAL A 361 9.20 30.17 -17.21
C VAL A 361 8.43 28.98 -16.62
N SER A 362 8.75 27.76 -17.05
CA SER A 362 8.12 26.53 -16.59
C SER A 362 8.79 25.97 -15.32
N ILE A 363 8.01 25.24 -14.52
CA ILE A 363 8.44 24.69 -13.24
C ILE A 363 8.47 23.17 -13.32
N GLU A 364 9.54 22.58 -12.82
CA GLU A 364 9.69 21.12 -12.76
C GLU A 364 8.69 20.49 -11.79
N GLY A 365 8.69 20.95 -10.54
CA GLY A 365 7.94 20.41 -9.43
C GLY A 365 8.54 19.14 -8.83
N ASP A 366 8.32 18.93 -7.53
CA ASP A 366 8.93 17.83 -6.78
C ASP A 366 8.03 16.59 -6.77
N THR A 367 8.62 15.43 -6.47
CA THR A 367 7.88 14.20 -6.12
C THR A 367 7.60 14.17 -4.64
N THR A 368 6.41 13.72 -4.23
CA THR A 368 6.16 13.33 -2.84
C THR A 368 6.10 11.82 -2.70
N ILE A 369 6.57 11.33 -1.55
CA ILE A 369 6.74 9.91 -1.22
C ILE A 369 5.45 9.09 -1.42
N PHE A 370 4.29 9.73 -1.31
CA PHE A 370 2.99 9.06 -1.31
C PHE A 370 2.25 9.03 -2.66
N TRP A 371 2.65 9.84 -3.65
CA TRP A 371 1.83 10.01 -4.86
C TRP A 371 2.48 9.53 -6.15
N GLN A 372 3.75 9.83 -6.37
CA GLN A 372 4.56 9.20 -7.43
C GLN A 372 5.59 8.33 -6.72
N HIS A 373 5.52 7.02 -6.91
CA HIS A 373 6.42 6.06 -6.27
C HIS A 373 7.87 6.52 -6.29
N VAL A 374 8.45 6.84 -5.13
CA VAL A 374 9.90 7.00 -4.99
C VAL A 374 10.43 5.77 -4.27
N TRP A 375 10.26 4.60 -4.90
CA TRP A 375 10.96 3.37 -4.49
C TRP A 375 12.11 3.03 -5.46
N SER A 376 12.20 3.69 -6.62
CA SER A 376 13.15 3.35 -7.70
C SER A 376 14.46 4.15 -7.71
N ILE A 377 14.67 5.13 -6.81
CA ILE A 377 15.90 5.97 -6.80
C ILE A 377 17.08 5.31 -6.04
N MET A 378 16.97 4.08 -5.55
CA MET A 378 18.07 3.42 -4.82
C MET A 378 19.02 2.55 -5.67
N GLU A 379 18.89 2.53 -7.00
CA GLU A 379 19.80 1.75 -7.86
C GLU A 379 20.33 2.54 -9.09
N ARG A 380 21.51 3.17 -8.96
CA ARG A 380 22.77 2.87 -9.72
C ARG A 380 23.74 4.05 -10.00
N SER A 381 24.98 3.84 -9.56
CA SER A 381 26.31 4.09 -10.18
C SER A 381 26.59 5.33 -11.07
N ASN A 382 27.08 6.42 -10.47
CA ASN A 382 28.33 7.15 -10.80
C ASN A 382 28.34 8.53 -10.11
N LYS A 383 29.18 8.69 -9.07
CA LYS A 383 29.29 9.94 -8.27
C LYS A 383 30.18 10.98 -8.96
N PRO A 384 29.74 12.24 -9.12
CA PRO A 384 30.60 13.39 -8.93
C PRO A 384 30.56 13.83 -7.45
N SER A 385 31.71 14.14 -6.88
CA SER A 385 31.81 14.70 -5.53
C SER A 385 31.34 16.15 -5.49
N ALA A 386 30.53 16.55 -4.50
CA ALA A 386 30.96 17.45 -3.42
C ALA A 386 29.81 18.01 -2.52
N ILE A 387 30.24 18.45 -1.34
CA ILE A 387 29.69 19.38 -0.34
C ILE A 387 28.58 18.86 0.60
N GLY A 388 28.92 18.86 1.90
CA GLY A 388 28.15 18.25 2.99
C GLY A 388 26.89 19.01 3.39
N VAL A 389 25.80 18.27 3.46
CA VAL A 389 24.59 18.60 4.20
C VAL A 389 24.60 17.78 5.49
N ALA A 390 24.17 18.39 6.60
CA ALA A 390 24.17 17.82 7.94
C ALA A 390 23.65 16.37 7.96
N ALA A 391 24.30 15.52 8.76
CA ALA A 391 24.06 14.08 8.84
C ALA A 391 22.56 13.77 8.98
N SER A 392 21.99 13.13 7.96
CA SER A 392 20.71 12.43 8.09
C SER A 392 20.85 11.46 9.26
N LEU A 393 20.00 11.59 10.27
CA LEU A 393 19.98 10.66 11.40
C LEU A 393 19.83 9.24 10.84
N PRO A 394 20.60 8.26 11.34
CA PRO A 394 20.55 6.91 10.81
C PRO A 394 19.17 6.31 11.06
N GLN A 395 18.66 5.56 10.09
CA GLN A 395 17.30 5.03 10.04
C GLN A 395 17.33 3.49 9.94
N PRO A 396 16.32 2.78 10.48
CA PRO A 396 16.17 1.35 10.29
C PRO A 396 16.14 0.97 8.81
N THR A 397 16.90 -0.05 8.45
CA THR A 397 16.89 -0.66 7.12
C THR A 397 15.93 -1.85 7.10
N VAL A 398 15.18 -2.03 6.03
CA VAL A 398 14.33 -3.21 5.81
C VAL A 398 14.59 -3.73 4.41
N THR A 399 14.94 -5.00 4.30
CA THR A 399 15.27 -5.68 3.05
C THR A 399 14.32 -6.85 2.84
N PHE A 400 13.73 -6.90 1.66
CA PHE A 400 12.96 -8.05 1.19
C PHE A 400 13.89 -8.99 0.41
N ARG A 401 13.98 -10.26 0.81
CA ARG A 401 14.76 -11.29 0.09
C ARG A 401 13.88 -12.50 -0.15
N GLU A 402 13.39 -12.66 -1.38
CA GLU A 402 12.56 -13.77 -1.87
C GLU A 402 11.39 -14.16 -0.95
N ASN A 403 11.65 -14.94 0.10
CA ASN A 403 10.67 -15.49 1.05
C ASN A 403 10.85 -15.00 2.50
N LYS A 404 11.68 -13.97 2.75
CA LYS A 404 11.89 -13.39 4.09
C LYS A 404 12.07 -11.87 4.09
N ILE A 405 11.75 -11.27 5.23
CA ILE A 405 11.96 -9.85 5.55
C ILE A 405 13.07 -9.75 6.59
N GLU A 406 14.07 -8.92 6.33
CA GLU A 406 15.14 -8.61 7.26
C GLU A 406 15.04 -7.13 7.63
N ALA A 407 15.10 -6.80 8.93
CA ALA A 407 15.16 -5.42 9.38
C ALA A 407 16.31 -5.21 10.36
N THR A 408 17.02 -4.08 10.25
CA THR A 408 18.17 -3.74 11.10
C THR A 408 18.06 -2.30 11.56
N LEU A 409 18.14 -2.06 12.87
CA LEU A 409 18.18 -0.73 13.48
C LEU A 409 19.56 -0.07 13.26
N PRO A 410 19.64 1.27 13.31
CA PRO A 410 20.91 2.01 13.30
C PRO A 410 21.94 1.55 14.33
N THR A 411 21.45 1.08 15.47
CA THR A 411 22.23 0.61 16.61
C THR A 411 22.76 -0.81 16.42
N GLY A 412 22.31 -1.54 15.40
CA GLY A 412 22.85 -2.85 15.00
C GLY A 412 21.96 -4.04 15.34
N GLU A 413 20.88 -3.85 16.11
CA GLU A 413 19.87 -4.88 16.32
C GLU A 413 19.25 -5.27 14.99
N SER A 414 18.95 -6.56 14.80
CA SER A 414 18.29 -7.02 13.58
C SER A 414 17.27 -8.13 13.84
N VAL A 415 16.30 -8.26 12.95
CA VAL A 415 15.26 -9.30 12.97
C VAL A 415 15.09 -9.88 11.56
N THR A 416 14.85 -11.20 11.48
CA THR A 416 14.47 -11.89 10.24
C THR A 416 13.14 -12.60 10.41
N VAL A 417 12.22 -12.38 9.48
CA VAL A 417 10.89 -13.01 9.45
C VAL A 417 10.69 -13.73 8.12
N HIS A 418 10.43 -15.04 8.16
CA HIS A 418 10.06 -15.80 6.96
C HIS A 418 8.57 -15.65 6.67
N LEU A 419 8.21 -15.47 5.39
CA LEU A 419 6.81 -15.32 4.97
C LEU A 419 6.00 -16.60 5.20
N TYR A 420 6.62 -17.77 5.05
CA TYR A 420 5.97 -19.01 5.45
C TYR A 420 5.81 -19.06 6.97
N GLY A 421 4.56 -19.04 7.42
CA GLY A 421 4.14 -18.99 8.81
C GLY A 421 4.34 -17.64 9.51
N ALA A 422 4.74 -16.58 8.79
CA ALA A 422 5.22 -15.30 9.36
C ALA A 422 6.20 -15.50 10.54
N THR A 423 7.05 -16.54 10.45
CA THR A 423 7.85 -16.98 11.59
C THR A 423 9.09 -16.11 11.73
N VAL A 424 9.25 -15.47 12.90
CA VAL A 424 10.50 -14.78 13.25
C VAL A 424 11.58 -15.82 13.50
N THR A 425 12.64 -15.85 12.69
CA THR A 425 13.69 -16.89 12.78
C THR A 425 15.02 -16.38 13.31
N SER A 426 15.21 -15.06 13.38
CA SER A 426 16.43 -14.46 13.93
C SER A 426 16.09 -13.14 14.59
N TRP A 427 16.69 -12.91 15.75
CA TRP A 427 16.72 -11.63 16.44
C TRP A 427 18.11 -11.45 17.08
N LYS A 428 18.88 -10.51 16.57
CA LYS A 428 20.26 -10.27 17.01
C LYS A 428 20.40 -8.92 17.70
N LEU A 429 21.22 -8.89 18.75
CA LEU A 429 21.69 -7.66 19.39
C LEU A 429 22.80 -7.00 18.54
N PRO A 430 23.22 -5.75 18.85
CA PRO A 430 24.27 -5.06 18.10
C PRO A 430 25.60 -5.81 17.98
N ASN A 431 25.92 -6.63 18.98
CA ASN A 431 27.12 -7.47 19.01
C ASN A 431 26.99 -8.74 18.16
N GLY A 432 25.87 -8.94 17.45
CA GLY A 432 25.58 -10.11 16.63
C GLY A 432 25.07 -11.33 17.41
N GLN A 433 24.87 -11.21 18.72
CA GLN A 433 24.39 -12.30 19.57
C GLN A 433 22.93 -12.63 19.24
N GLU A 434 22.71 -13.84 18.75
CA GLU A 434 21.39 -14.39 18.44
C GLU A 434 20.60 -14.70 19.72
N GLN A 435 19.34 -14.25 19.77
CA GLN A 435 18.44 -14.41 20.90
C GLN A 435 17.44 -15.56 20.69
N LEU A 436 17.21 -15.99 19.46
CA LEU A 436 16.26 -17.05 19.13
C LEU A 436 16.96 -18.34 18.72
N PHE A 437 16.41 -19.47 19.14
CA PHE A 437 16.87 -20.78 18.70
C PHE A 437 16.10 -21.20 17.44
N VAL A 438 16.84 -21.57 16.40
CA VAL A 438 16.32 -22.27 15.21
C VAL A 438 17.15 -23.52 15.00
N SER A 439 16.49 -24.65 14.76
CA SER A 439 17.21 -25.90 14.50
C SER A 439 17.97 -25.84 13.17
N GLU A 440 19.15 -26.44 13.12
CA GLU A 440 19.97 -26.52 11.91
C GLU A 440 19.29 -27.28 10.76
N LYS A 441 18.37 -28.20 11.08
CA LYS A 441 17.57 -28.95 10.09
C LYS A 441 16.18 -28.35 9.86
N ALA A 442 15.91 -27.15 10.38
CA ALA A 442 14.63 -26.50 10.17
C ALA A 442 14.39 -26.26 8.66
N HIS A 443 13.17 -26.56 8.22
CA HIS A 443 12.75 -26.34 6.84
C HIS A 443 12.45 -24.84 6.60
N LEU A 444 13.36 -24.12 5.96
CA LEU A 444 13.22 -22.69 5.65
C LEU A 444 12.67 -22.41 4.23
N ASP A 445 12.41 -23.47 3.46
CA ASP A 445 11.95 -23.44 2.08
C ASP A 445 10.42 -23.33 1.96
N GLY A 446 9.70 -23.30 3.09
CA GLY A 446 8.24 -23.25 3.13
C GLY A 446 7.56 -24.60 2.91
N SER A 447 8.30 -25.71 2.92
CA SER A 447 7.71 -27.06 2.80
C SER A 447 7.04 -27.56 4.08
N LYS A 448 7.48 -27.08 5.25
CA LYS A 448 6.99 -27.44 6.58
C LYS A 448 7.12 -26.27 7.54
N PRO A 449 6.35 -26.24 8.66
CA PRO A 449 6.55 -25.25 9.71
C PRO A 449 7.99 -25.22 10.20
N ILE A 450 8.50 -24.02 10.43
CA ILE A 450 9.89 -23.82 10.84
C ILE A 450 10.08 -24.30 12.28
N ARG A 451 11.09 -25.15 12.49
CA ARG A 451 11.49 -25.66 13.81
C ARG A 451 12.35 -24.64 14.55
N GLY A 452 11.70 -23.68 15.18
CA GLY A 452 12.33 -22.67 16.01
C GLY A 452 11.84 -21.26 15.73
N GLY A 453 12.46 -20.27 16.37
CA GLY A 453 12.06 -18.88 16.24
C GLY A 453 10.78 -18.57 17.01
N ILE A 454 9.83 -17.89 16.38
CA ILE A 454 8.49 -17.60 16.94
C ILE A 454 7.39 -18.00 15.94
N PRO A 455 7.05 -19.30 15.81
CA PRO A 455 5.91 -19.71 14.99
C PRO A 455 4.58 -19.22 15.57
N VAL A 456 3.68 -18.78 14.71
CA VAL A 456 2.32 -18.37 15.09
C VAL A 456 1.38 -19.58 15.09
N VAL A 457 0.87 -19.93 16.27
CA VAL A 457 -0.10 -21.00 16.46
C VAL A 457 -1.51 -20.42 16.42
N PHE A 458 -2.33 -20.86 15.47
CA PHE A 458 -3.73 -20.49 15.33
C PHE A 458 -4.42 -21.43 14.31
N PRO A 459 -5.70 -21.81 14.49
CA PRO A 459 -6.61 -21.50 15.60
C PRO A 459 -6.66 -22.58 16.69
N VAL A 460 -5.74 -23.55 16.69
CA VAL A 460 -5.71 -24.66 17.66
C VAL A 460 -4.29 -24.87 18.16
N PHE A 461 -4.10 -25.08 19.46
CA PHE A 461 -2.78 -25.32 20.04
C PHE A 461 -2.41 -26.81 20.09
N GLY A 462 -3.19 -27.60 20.83
CA GLY A 462 -2.93 -29.03 21.02
C GLY A 462 -3.44 -29.91 19.89
N PRO A 463 -3.42 -31.24 20.08
CA PRO A 463 -4.15 -32.16 19.22
C PRO A 463 -5.63 -31.72 19.12
N PRO A 464 -6.19 -31.59 17.90
CA PRO A 464 -7.55 -31.13 17.74
C PRO A 464 -8.58 -32.03 18.46
N PRO A 465 -9.59 -31.46 19.14
CA PRO A 465 -10.62 -32.25 19.80
C PRO A 465 -11.52 -32.97 18.78
N PRO A 466 -11.96 -34.22 19.04
CA PRO A 466 -12.74 -35.01 18.08
C PRO A 466 -14.16 -34.49 17.77
N ASN A 467 -14.63 -33.42 18.42
CA ASN A 467 -15.95 -32.82 18.19
C ASN A 467 -15.89 -31.28 18.25
N HIS A 468 -14.82 -30.69 17.73
CA HIS A 468 -14.66 -29.24 17.66
C HIS A 468 -14.51 -28.80 16.20
N ALA A 469 -14.76 -27.52 15.92
CA ALA A 469 -14.60 -26.97 14.58
C ALA A 469 -13.16 -27.13 14.04
N THR A 470 -12.17 -27.26 14.94
CA THR A 470 -10.76 -27.44 14.59
C THR A 470 -10.39 -28.90 14.35
N SER A 471 -11.31 -29.86 14.51
CA SER A 471 -11.06 -31.31 14.51
C SER A 471 -10.28 -31.83 13.30
N SER A 472 -10.45 -31.18 12.14
CA SER A 472 -9.81 -31.55 10.88
C SER A 472 -8.50 -30.79 10.60
N LEU A 473 -8.04 -29.94 11.51
CA LEU A 473 -6.79 -29.19 11.37
C LEU A 473 -5.60 -29.97 11.93
N PRO A 474 -4.36 -29.68 11.51
CA PRO A 474 -3.19 -30.23 12.18
C PRO A 474 -3.01 -29.62 13.57
N GLN A 475 -2.23 -30.31 14.41
CA GLN A 475 -1.74 -29.73 15.67
C GLN A 475 -1.04 -28.39 15.39
N HIS A 476 -1.31 -27.39 16.23
CA HIS A 476 -0.89 -25.99 16.10
C HIS A 476 -1.56 -25.19 14.96
N GLY A 477 -2.55 -25.78 14.29
CA GLY A 477 -3.36 -25.10 13.28
C GLY A 477 -2.61 -24.73 12.01
N PHE A 478 -3.22 -23.85 11.21
CA PHE A 478 -2.76 -23.56 9.85
C PHE A 478 -1.89 -22.30 9.75
N ALA A 479 -1.87 -21.41 10.75
CA ALA A 479 -1.16 -20.14 10.66
C ALA A 479 0.33 -20.32 10.31
N ARG A 480 1.05 -21.15 11.07
CA ARG A 480 2.46 -21.52 10.79
C ARG A 480 2.67 -22.43 9.57
N ASN A 481 1.59 -22.91 8.95
CA ASN A 481 1.58 -23.79 7.77
C ASN A 481 1.14 -23.04 6.49
N SER A 482 1.04 -21.71 6.54
CA SER A 482 0.52 -20.91 5.43
C SER A 482 1.54 -19.85 5.02
N ASN A 483 1.53 -19.41 3.76
CA ASN A 483 2.30 -18.23 3.36
C ASN A 483 1.54 -16.97 3.78
N TRP A 484 2.23 -16.09 4.50
CA TRP A 484 1.72 -14.78 4.89
C TRP A 484 2.20 -13.71 3.91
N GLU A 485 1.41 -12.66 3.79
CA GLU A 485 1.77 -11.49 2.99
C GLU A 485 2.44 -10.44 3.88
N PHE A 486 3.53 -9.83 3.41
CA PHE A 486 4.11 -8.67 4.08
C PHE A 486 3.32 -7.40 3.73
N LEU A 487 2.72 -6.75 4.74
CA LEU A 487 1.82 -5.60 4.59
C LEU A 487 2.56 -4.25 4.63
N GLY A 488 3.78 -4.21 5.16
CA GLY A 488 4.62 -3.01 5.18
C GLY A 488 5.38 -2.79 6.49
N LYS A 489 6.01 -1.63 6.60
CA LYS A 489 6.73 -1.18 7.80
C LYS A 489 6.25 0.17 8.31
N SER A 490 6.36 0.39 9.61
CA SER A 490 6.31 1.73 10.22
C SER A 490 7.50 1.88 11.17
N SER A 491 8.24 2.99 11.10
CA SER A 491 9.25 3.34 12.11
C SER A 491 8.71 4.44 13.02
N SER A 492 9.24 4.54 14.24
CA SER A 492 8.92 5.64 15.15
C SER A 492 9.47 6.95 14.57
N GLU A 493 8.67 7.72 13.83
CA GLU A 493 9.03 9.08 13.43
C GLU A 493 9.18 9.96 14.68
N SER A 494 10.36 9.95 15.30
CA SER A 494 10.65 10.86 16.40
C SER A 494 11.20 12.17 15.83
N LEU A 495 10.29 13.06 15.47
CA LEU A 495 10.59 14.45 15.09
C LEU A 495 11.30 15.27 16.21
N ALA A 496 11.79 14.63 17.28
CA ALA A 496 12.33 15.27 18.48
C ALA A 496 13.53 14.57 19.14
N LYS A 497 14.05 13.42 18.66
CA LYS A 497 15.24 12.77 19.26
C LYS A 497 16.48 12.95 18.38
N LYS A 498 17.63 13.26 19.01
CA LYS A 498 18.93 13.46 18.34
C LYS A 498 19.59 12.17 17.84
N ASP A 499 19.01 11.00 18.09
CA ASP A 499 19.69 9.69 17.97
C ASP A 499 19.09 8.74 16.92
N GLY A 500 18.27 9.24 15.98
CA GLY A 500 17.61 8.44 14.94
C GLY A 500 16.43 7.61 15.43
N ASP A 501 15.73 6.94 14.52
CA ASP A 501 14.58 6.09 14.85
C ASP A 501 15.06 4.86 15.64
N ASP A 502 14.40 4.59 16.77
CA ASP A 502 14.77 3.56 17.74
C ASP A 502 13.94 2.28 17.64
N SER A 503 13.03 2.21 16.66
CA SER A 503 12.21 1.03 16.40
C SER A 503 11.77 0.89 14.95
N VAL A 504 11.46 -0.34 14.55
CA VAL A 504 10.81 -0.67 13.28
C VAL A 504 9.76 -1.76 13.50
N LYS A 505 8.53 -1.49 13.06
CA LYS A 505 7.41 -2.43 13.04
C LYS A 505 7.24 -3.00 11.64
N LEU A 506 7.04 -4.31 11.55
CA LEU A 506 6.76 -5.08 10.33
C LEU A 506 5.39 -5.74 10.47
N ASP A 507 4.48 -5.55 9.53
CA ASP A 507 3.14 -6.13 9.56
C ASP A 507 2.98 -7.24 8.52
N PHE A 508 2.32 -8.35 8.90
CA PHE A 508 2.09 -9.53 8.06
C PHE A 508 0.61 -9.93 8.10
N GLY A 509 0.03 -10.26 6.95
CA GLY A 509 -1.38 -10.62 6.79
C GLY A 509 -1.60 -12.09 6.43
N LEU A 510 -2.66 -12.69 6.99
CA LEU A 510 -3.20 -13.98 6.53
C LEU A 510 -4.74 -13.91 6.51
N SER A 511 -5.36 -14.45 5.46
CA SER A 511 -6.82 -14.50 5.32
C SER A 511 -7.29 -15.86 4.84
N HIS A 512 -8.61 -16.12 4.94
CA HIS A 512 -9.21 -17.39 4.53
C HIS A 512 -8.81 -17.80 3.09
N THR A 513 -8.82 -16.87 2.14
CA THR A 513 -8.52 -17.12 0.73
C THR A 513 -7.04 -17.45 0.45
N MET A 514 -6.16 -17.22 1.43
CA MET A 514 -4.72 -17.55 1.34
C MET A 514 -4.40 -18.95 1.86
N LEU A 515 -5.35 -19.62 2.51
CA LEU A 515 -5.19 -20.98 2.99
C LEU A 515 -5.20 -21.99 1.83
N SER A 516 -4.58 -23.15 2.02
CA SER A 516 -4.74 -24.27 1.10
C SER A 516 -6.21 -24.73 1.04
N GLU A 517 -6.62 -25.38 -0.06
CA GLU A 517 -7.98 -25.93 -0.18
C GLU A 517 -8.33 -26.88 0.97
N GLU A 518 -7.35 -27.63 1.46
CA GLU A 518 -7.48 -28.51 2.63
C GLU A 518 -7.83 -27.71 3.90
N PHE A 519 -7.09 -26.64 4.19
CA PHE A 519 -7.36 -25.82 5.38
C PHE A 519 -8.62 -24.98 5.24
N GLN A 520 -8.97 -24.50 4.05
CA GLN A 520 -10.26 -23.82 3.81
C GLN A 520 -11.43 -24.76 4.11
N LYS A 521 -11.33 -26.03 3.71
CA LYS A 521 -12.35 -27.04 3.98
C LYS A 521 -12.40 -27.43 5.46
N ALA A 522 -11.25 -27.56 6.10
CA ALA A 522 -11.14 -27.95 7.51
C ALA A 522 -11.55 -26.82 8.48
N TRP A 523 -11.44 -25.55 8.06
CA TRP A 523 -11.81 -24.38 8.85
C TRP A 523 -12.53 -23.33 7.97
N PRO A 524 -13.83 -23.53 7.69
CA PRO A 524 -14.59 -22.74 6.72
C PRO A 524 -15.13 -21.43 7.30
N TYR A 525 -14.32 -20.73 8.09
CA TYR A 525 -14.64 -19.41 8.63
C TYR A 525 -13.90 -18.33 7.85
N GLU A 526 -14.59 -17.21 7.61
CA GLU A 526 -13.99 -15.99 7.08
C GLU A 526 -13.28 -15.22 8.20
N PHE A 527 -11.98 -14.98 8.05
CA PHE A 527 -11.17 -14.30 9.04
C PHE A 527 -10.09 -13.41 8.40
N GLY A 528 -9.51 -12.51 9.20
CA GLY A 528 -8.27 -11.83 8.89
C GLY A 528 -7.32 -11.86 10.08
N LEU A 529 -6.06 -12.20 9.85
CA LEU A 529 -4.98 -12.09 10.82
C LEU A 529 -4.03 -10.98 10.41
N VAL A 530 -3.61 -10.16 11.37
CA VAL A 530 -2.46 -9.26 11.23
C VAL A 530 -1.46 -9.58 12.32
N TYR A 531 -0.30 -10.09 11.93
CA TYR A 531 0.82 -10.33 12.83
C TYR A 531 1.85 -9.22 12.70
N SER A 532 2.14 -8.56 13.81
CA SER A 532 3.08 -7.45 13.90
C SER A 532 4.36 -7.89 14.59
N VAL A 533 5.51 -7.50 14.05
CA VAL A 533 6.84 -7.71 14.63
C VAL A 533 7.53 -6.37 14.77
N THR A 534 7.70 -5.87 16.00
CA THR A 534 8.37 -4.62 16.30
C THR A 534 9.74 -4.88 16.91
N LEU A 535 10.79 -4.52 16.18
CA LEU A 535 12.15 -4.51 16.69
C LEU A 535 12.44 -3.15 17.34
N THR A 536 12.95 -3.17 18.56
CA THR A 536 13.38 -1.98 19.31
C THR A 536 14.80 -2.18 19.84
N LYS A 537 15.43 -1.12 20.34
CA LYS A 537 16.74 -1.20 21.02
C LYS A 537 16.71 -2.10 22.27
N ASP A 538 15.56 -2.17 22.94
CA ASP A 538 15.42 -2.80 24.25
C ASP A 538 14.75 -4.19 24.17
N GLY A 539 14.32 -4.64 22.99
CA GLY A 539 13.50 -5.84 22.89
C GLY A 539 12.85 -6.08 21.53
N LEU A 540 12.16 -7.22 21.46
CA LEU A 540 11.33 -7.63 20.35
C LEU A 540 9.87 -7.74 20.83
N GLU A 541 8.97 -7.02 20.18
CA GLU A 541 7.53 -7.10 20.43
C GLU A 541 6.86 -7.82 19.27
N THR A 542 5.90 -8.68 19.60
CA THR A 542 5.10 -9.38 18.60
C THR A 542 3.64 -9.40 19.03
N SER A 543 2.72 -8.96 18.17
CA SER A 543 1.27 -9.00 18.42
C SER A 543 0.51 -9.63 17.27
N LEU A 544 -0.62 -10.25 17.58
CA LEU A 544 -1.54 -10.83 16.62
C LEU A 544 -2.93 -10.21 16.81
N GLN A 545 -3.43 -9.57 15.76
CA GLN A 545 -4.82 -9.20 15.65
C GLN A 545 -5.58 -10.29 14.88
N VAL A 546 -6.73 -10.70 15.40
CA VAL A 546 -7.66 -11.65 14.78
C VAL A 546 -8.97 -10.92 14.53
N GLN A 547 -9.47 -10.97 13.30
CA GLN A 547 -10.78 -10.41 12.94
C GLN A 547 -11.69 -11.53 12.43
N ASN A 548 -12.90 -11.62 12.98
CA ASN A 548 -13.95 -12.45 12.40
C ASN A 548 -14.65 -11.66 11.29
N LYS A 549 -14.48 -12.10 10.04
CA LYS A 549 -15.06 -11.46 8.85
C LYS A 549 -16.34 -12.15 8.38
N GLY A 550 -16.69 -13.27 9.00
CA GLY A 550 -17.86 -14.06 8.68
C GLY A 550 -19.11 -13.62 9.42
N THR A 551 -20.17 -14.38 9.23
CA THR A 551 -21.46 -14.20 9.90
C THR A 551 -21.67 -15.20 11.05
N GLN A 552 -20.69 -16.07 11.30
CA GLN A 552 -20.72 -17.10 12.33
C GLN A 552 -19.62 -16.83 13.34
N ASN A 553 -19.91 -17.06 14.61
CA ASN A 553 -18.91 -17.03 15.66
C ASN A 553 -17.94 -18.20 15.47
N PHE A 554 -16.68 -18.04 15.85
CA PHE A 554 -15.75 -19.14 15.91
C PHE A 554 -14.92 -19.12 17.19
N ASP A 555 -14.52 -20.30 17.61
CA ASP A 555 -13.66 -20.51 18.76
C ASP A 555 -12.21 -20.69 18.31
N PHE A 556 -11.26 -20.07 18.98
CA PHE A 556 -9.85 -20.24 18.64
C PHE A 556 -8.97 -20.29 19.88
N GLN A 557 -7.78 -20.82 19.66
CA GLN A 557 -6.63 -20.74 20.54
C GLN A 557 -5.49 -20.07 19.78
N VAL A 558 -4.64 -19.37 20.53
CA VAL A 558 -3.50 -18.66 19.98
C VAL A 558 -2.29 -18.81 20.89
N LEU A 559 -1.11 -18.97 20.30
CA LEU A 559 0.16 -19.06 21.01
C LEU A 559 1.29 -18.53 20.14
N LEU A 560 2.17 -17.74 20.73
CA LEU A 560 3.44 -17.34 20.15
C LEU A 560 4.50 -18.32 20.64
N HIS A 561 4.85 -19.28 19.79
CA HIS A 561 5.68 -20.43 20.17
C HIS A 561 7.16 -20.02 20.22
N THR A 562 7.55 -19.19 21.18
CA THR A 562 8.88 -18.57 21.26
C THR A 562 9.97 -19.56 21.69
N TYR A 563 10.98 -19.80 20.84
CA TYR A 563 12.18 -20.59 21.12
C TYR A 563 13.32 -19.66 21.52
N LEU A 564 13.59 -19.50 22.81
CA LEU A 564 14.68 -18.65 23.30
C LEU A 564 16.01 -19.42 23.24
N ARG A 565 17.05 -18.76 22.72
CA ARG A 565 18.41 -19.31 22.70
C ARG A 565 19.06 -19.12 24.06
N ILE A 566 19.59 -20.21 24.62
CA ILE A 566 20.34 -20.22 25.88
C ILE A 566 21.63 -21.01 25.69
N ASP A 567 22.60 -20.82 26.58
CA ASP A 567 23.87 -21.54 26.47
C ASP A 567 23.75 -22.99 26.96
N ASP A 568 23.07 -23.22 28.08
CA ASP A 568 22.84 -24.55 28.65
C ASP A 568 21.55 -24.57 29.50
N ILE A 569 20.62 -25.47 29.17
CA ILE A 569 19.34 -25.68 29.85
C ILE A 569 19.51 -26.02 31.34
N ALA A 570 20.60 -26.69 31.72
CA ALA A 570 20.89 -26.99 33.12
C ALA A 570 21.24 -25.73 33.94
N GLN A 571 21.70 -24.68 33.27
CA GLN A 571 22.15 -23.41 33.86
C GLN A 571 21.08 -22.31 33.83
N VAL A 572 19.82 -22.65 33.50
CA VAL A 572 18.72 -21.67 33.52
C VAL A 572 17.61 -22.06 34.49
N ARG A 573 16.86 -21.06 34.94
CA ARG A 573 15.65 -21.21 35.75
C ARG A 573 14.54 -20.29 35.22
N VAL A 574 13.30 -20.75 35.26
CA VAL A 574 12.11 -19.96 34.85
C VAL A 574 11.34 -19.48 36.08
N LYS A 575 11.15 -18.18 36.21
CA LYS A 575 10.52 -17.52 37.36
C LYS A 575 9.22 -16.83 36.97
N GLY A 576 8.44 -16.43 37.97
CA GLY A 576 7.14 -15.78 37.79
C GLY A 576 5.97 -16.77 37.71
N LEU A 577 6.25 -18.04 38.01
CA LEU A 577 5.31 -19.16 37.91
C LEU A 577 4.97 -19.80 39.26
N GLU A 578 5.58 -19.34 40.35
CA GLU A 578 5.32 -19.84 41.71
C GLU A 578 3.85 -19.69 42.09
N SER A 579 3.31 -20.71 42.73
CA SER A 579 1.91 -20.82 43.15
C SER A 579 0.90 -20.81 42.00
N LYS A 580 1.34 -20.98 40.75
CA LYS A 580 0.46 -21.01 39.58
C LYS A 580 0.08 -22.44 39.23
N THR A 581 -1.16 -22.62 38.79
CA THR A 581 -1.68 -23.89 38.31
C THR A 581 -1.16 -24.14 36.89
N TYR A 582 -0.74 -25.38 36.62
CA TYR A 582 -0.35 -25.81 35.28
C TYR A 582 -0.87 -27.20 34.93
N ILE A 583 -1.02 -27.45 33.62
CA ILE A 583 -1.26 -28.78 33.06
C ILE A 583 0.06 -29.33 32.56
N ASP A 584 0.46 -30.52 33.02
CA ASP A 584 1.68 -31.20 32.55
C ASP A 584 1.35 -32.24 31.49
N LYS A 585 1.67 -31.93 30.23
CA LYS A 585 1.38 -32.84 29.11
C LYS A 585 2.28 -34.07 29.10
N THR A 586 3.41 -34.06 29.81
CA THR A 586 4.26 -35.25 29.96
C THR A 586 3.66 -36.26 30.95
N GLN A 587 2.70 -35.82 31.77
CA GLN A 587 2.02 -36.64 32.77
C GLN A 587 0.54 -36.83 32.42
N ASN A 588 0.23 -37.18 31.17
CA ASN A 588 -1.15 -37.39 30.70
C ASN A 588 -2.07 -36.17 30.92
N ALA A 589 -1.52 -34.95 30.82
CA ALA A 589 -2.25 -33.70 30.99
C ALA A 589 -2.94 -33.54 32.37
N THR A 590 -2.34 -34.07 33.44
CA THR A 590 -2.81 -33.82 34.81
C THR A 590 -2.51 -32.40 35.28
N THR A 591 -3.38 -31.85 36.13
CA THR A 591 -3.24 -30.51 36.73
C THR A 591 -2.40 -30.54 38.00
N HIS A 592 -1.49 -29.59 38.14
CA HIS A 592 -0.56 -29.42 39.26
C HIS A 592 -0.44 -27.95 39.67
N THR A 593 0.21 -27.70 40.80
CA THR A 593 0.59 -26.34 41.25
C THR A 593 2.10 -26.24 41.31
N GLU A 594 2.67 -25.18 40.77
CA GLU A 594 4.12 -24.92 40.85
C GLU A 594 4.50 -24.43 42.24
N THR A 595 5.27 -25.24 42.95
CA THR A 595 5.74 -24.94 44.30
C THR A 595 7.14 -24.35 44.32
N SER A 596 7.87 -24.41 43.19
CA SER A 596 9.19 -23.82 43.10
C SER A 596 9.09 -22.31 42.83
N PRO A 597 9.87 -21.48 43.53
CA PRO A 597 10.02 -20.06 43.18
C PRO A 597 10.70 -19.86 41.82
N ALA A 598 11.47 -20.86 41.36
CA ALA A 598 12.20 -20.84 40.10
C ALA A 598 12.25 -22.27 39.52
N LEU A 599 11.52 -22.50 38.43
CA LEU A 599 11.43 -23.78 37.75
C LEU A 599 12.78 -24.18 37.14
N GLU A 600 13.27 -25.35 37.53
CA GLU A 600 14.40 -26.03 36.92
C GLU A 600 13.94 -27.00 35.83
N ILE A 601 14.67 -27.05 34.71
CA ILE A 601 14.42 -27.99 33.61
C ILE A 601 15.47 -29.09 33.66
N SER A 602 15.11 -30.23 34.25
CA SER A 602 15.99 -31.41 34.41
C SER A 602 15.48 -32.67 33.70
N GLN A 603 14.38 -32.54 32.95
CA GLN A 603 13.71 -33.59 32.19
C GLN A 603 12.85 -32.97 31.07
N GLU A 604 12.21 -33.82 30.26
CA GLU A 604 11.19 -33.35 29.31
C GLU A 604 10.14 -32.54 30.05
N THR A 605 9.86 -31.35 29.53
CA THR A 605 8.92 -30.40 30.14
C THR A 605 7.96 -29.92 29.05
N ASP A 606 6.66 -30.00 29.31
CA ASP A 606 5.59 -29.46 28.48
C ASP A 606 4.44 -29.04 29.41
N ARG A 607 4.59 -27.85 30.00
CA ARG A 607 3.71 -27.35 31.07
C ARG A 607 2.95 -26.12 30.60
N VAL A 608 1.62 -26.17 30.69
CA VAL A 608 0.71 -25.08 30.34
C VAL A 608 0.25 -24.40 31.63
N TYR A 609 0.85 -23.27 31.98
CA TYR A 609 0.46 -22.43 33.11
C TYR A 609 -0.74 -21.57 32.74
N GLN A 610 -1.74 -21.54 33.61
CA GLN A 610 -3.06 -20.98 33.31
C GLN A 610 -3.35 -19.72 34.11
N SER A 611 -4.15 -18.81 33.54
CA SER A 611 -4.73 -17.65 34.26
C SER A 611 -3.70 -16.77 34.98
N LEU A 612 -2.56 -16.55 34.32
CA LEU A 612 -1.50 -15.66 34.80
C LEU A 612 -1.87 -14.19 34.52
N ASP A 613 -1.45 -13.28 35.39
CA ASP A 613 -1.50 -11.84 35.09
C ASP A 613 -0.50 -11.56 33.94
N PRO A 614 -0.97 -11.10 32.77
CA PRO A 614 -0.12 -10.87 31.60
C PRO A 614 0.95 -9.79 31.83
N LYS A 615 0.72 -8.85 32.76
CA LYS A 615 1.67 -7.77 33.09
C LYS A 615 2.82 -8.23 33.97
N VAL A 616 2.68 -9.38 34.65
CA VAL A 616 3.75 -9.98 35.44
C VAL A 616 4.67 -10.76 34.49
N PRO A 617 5.97 -10.41 34.41
CA PRO A 617 6.88 -11.05 33.49
C PRO A 617 7.18 -12.49 33.91
N VAL A 618 7.28 -13.37 32.92
CA VAL A 618 7.97 -14.67 33.09
C VAL A 618 9.44 -14.44 32.75
N ILE A 619 10.32 -14.78 33.69
CA ILE A 619 11.74 -14.47 33.60
C ILE A 619 12.53 -15.75 33.43
N VAL A 620 13.33 -15.85 32.36
CA VAL A 620 14.38 -16.86 32.25
C VAL A 620 15.64 -16.25 32.86
N SER A 621 16.24 -16.92 33.84
CA SER A 621 17.38 -16.42 34.61
C SER A 621 18.50 -17.44 34.70
N SER A 622 19.73 -16.97 34.89
CA SER A 622 20.91 -17.79 35.15
C SER A 622 20.83 -18.47 36.51
N ALA A 623 21.08 -19.77 36.56
CA ALA A 623 21.05 -20.55 37.80
C ALA A 623 22.19 -20.18 38.78
N SER A 624 23.32 -19.68 38.26
CA SER A 624 24.51 -19.41 39.08
C SER A 624 24.49 -18.06 39.79
N ASP A 625 23.90 -17.04 39.17
CA ASP A 625 23.94 -15.66 39.66
C ASP A 625 22.58 -14.93 39.58
N ASP A 626 21.52 -15.66 39.26
CA ASP A 626 20.13 -15.21 39.28
C ASP A 626 19.80 -14.07 38.30
N LYS A 627 20.75 -13.71 37.42
CA LYS A 627 20.57 -12.61 36.47
C LYS A 627 19.56 -12.99 35.40
N PRO A 628 18.63 -12.08 35.04
CA PRO A 628 17.69 -12.31 33.96
C PRO A 628 18.44 -12.41 32.62
N LEU A 629 18.12 -13.45 31.86
CA LEU A 629 18.53 -13.66 30.48
C LEU A 629 17.45 -13.15 29.52
N PHE A 630 16.19 -13.44 29.84
CA PHE A 630 15.02 -12.96 29.11
C PHE A 630 13.89 -12.59 30.06
N SER A 631 13.13 -11.57 29.70
CA SER A 631 11.86 -11.21 30.34
C SER A 631 10.75 -11.21 29.30
N VAL A 632 9.71 -12.01 29.52
CA VAL A 632 8.54 -12.13 28.63
C VAL A 632 7.33 -11.49 29.31
N ILE A 633 6.95 -10.32 28.82
CA ILE A 633 5.73 -9.59 29.22
C ILE A 633 4.66 -9.84 28.17
N ARG A 634 3.40 -9.93 28.59
CA ARG A 634 2.29 -10.34 27.72
C ARG A 634 1.21 -9.28 27.71
N GLU A 635 0.41 -9.28 26.66
CA GLU A 635 -0.79 -8.44 26.51
C GLU A 635 -1.90 -9.30 25.92
N GLY A 636 -3.07 -9.35 26.56
CA GLY A 636 -4.19 -10.20 26.10
C GLY A 636 -3.95 -11.73 26.13
N LEU A 637 -2.77 -12.17 26.60
CA LEU A 637 -2.34 -13.58 26.63
C LEU A 637 -2.09 -14.04 28.08
N ASN A 638 -3.05 -14.79 28.62
CA ASN A 638 -3.09 -15.13 30.05
C ASN A 638 -2.43 -16.47 30.39
N ASP A 639 -2.05 -17.26 29.39
CA ASP A 639 -1.40 -18.54 29.58
C ASP A 639 0.07 -18.47 29.15
N VAL A 640 0.89 -19.34 29.75
CA VAL A 640 2.29 -19.53 29.35
C VAL A 640 2.58 -21.01 29.23
N VAL A 641 3.19 -21.41 28.11
CA VAL A 641 3.72 -22.76 27.94
C VAL A 641 5.22 -22.74 28.15
N VAL A 642 5.71 -23.60 29.03
CA VAL A 642 7.15 -23.86 29.18
C VAL A 642 7.44 -25.22 28.57
N TRP A 643 8.30 -25.24 27.56
CA TRP A 643 8.62 -26.45 26.82
C TRP A 643 10.13 -26.65 26.59
N ASN A 644 10.59 -27.87 26.80
CA ASN A 644 11.89 -28.36 26.36
C ASN A 644 11.74 -29.86 26.02
N PRO A 645 12.18 -30.30 24.82
CA PRO A 645 11.99 -31.69 24.39
C PRO A 645 12.83 -32.68 25.19
N TRP A 646 13.91 -32.23 25.83
CA TRP A 646 14.90 -33.11 26.44
C TRP A 646 15.46 -34.14 25.44
N ILE A 647 16.12 -35.17 25.95
CA ILE A 647 16.97 -36.07 25.18
C ILE A 647 16.17 -36.88 24.13
N GLU A 648 15.21 -37.69 24.57
CA GLU A 648 14.60 -38.70 23.69
C GLU A 648 13.63 -38.09 22.67
N LYS A 649 12.88 -37.05 23.04
CA LYS A 649 12.01 -36.34 22.09
C LYS A 649 12.81 -35.53 21.09
N ALA A 650 13.94 -34.94 21.48
CA ALA A 650 14.84 -34.26 20.54
C ALA A 650 15.34 -35.21 19.45
N LYS A 651 15.85 -36.39 19.83
CA LYS A 651 16.28 -37.44 18.89
C LYS A 651 15.16 -37.93 17.98
N GLY A 652 13.92 -37.92 18.47
CA GLY A 652 12.74 -38.36 17.71
C GLY A 652 12.24 -37.35 16.67
N MET A 653 12.67 -36.08 16.73
CA MET A 653 12.23 -35.03 15.81
C MET A 653 13.17 -34.92 14.60
N ALA A 654 12.69 -35.33 13.42
CA ALA A 654 13.51 -35.35 12.20
C ALA A 654 14.04 -33.97 11.75
N ASP A 655 13.32 -32.91 12.09
CA ASP A 655 13.64 -31.50 11.82
C ASP A 655 14.37 -30.81 12.98
N PHE A 656 14.77 -31.56 14.02
CA PHE A 656 15.53 -31.08 15.16
C PHE A 656 16.97 -31.60 15.09
N SER A 657 17.93 -30.69 15.16
CA SER A 657 19.35 -30.95 15.00
C SER A 657 20.20 -29.80 15.54
N PRO A 658 21.39 -30.12 16.09
CA PRO A 658 21.79 -31.48 16.52
C PRO A 658 20.85 -32.04 17.60
N ASP A 659 20.84 -33.36 17.84
CA ASP A 659 19.97 -33.97 18.87
C ASP A 659 20.17 -33.30 20.24
N GLU A 660 21.42 -32.92 20.55
CA GLU A 660 21.82 -32.23 21.78
C GLU A 660 21.39 -30.75 21.85
N ALA A 661 20.81 -30.20 20.76
CA ALA A 661 20.39 -28.80 20.71
C ALA A 661 19.26 -28.46 21.70
N TYR A 662 18.62 -29.47 22.30
CA TYR A 662 17.68 -29.26 23.42
C TYR A 662 18.37 -28.56 24.60
N LYS A 663 19.70 -28.67 24.73
CA LYS A 663 20.48 -27.97 25.76
C LYS A 663 20.56 -26.46 25.50
N ASN A 664 20.43 -26.01 24.25
CA ASN A 664 20.66 -24.62 23.88
C ASN A 664 19.36 -23.83 23.67
N MET A 665 18.23 -24.37 24.13
CA MET A 665 16.93 -23.79 23.90
C MET A 665 15.99 -23.98 25.08
N ILE A 666 15.10 -23.03 25.27
CA ILE A 666 13.90 -23.18 26.10
C ILE A 666 12.75 -22.44 25.43
N CYS A 667 11.58 -23.06 25.40
CA CYS A 667 10.37 -22.38 24.97
C CYS A 667 9.66 -21.75 26.17
N VAL A 668 9.38 -20.45 26.06
CA VAL A 668 8.51 -19.69 26.97
C VAL A 668 7.50 -18.97 26.09
N GLU A 669 6.32 -19.56 25.98
CA GLU A 669 5.38 -19.26 24.92
C GLU A 669 4.18 -18.50 25.48
N ALA A 670 3.94 -17.28 25.02
CA ALA A 670 2.79 -16.49 25.43
C ALA A 670 1.55 -16.92 24.65
N GLY A 671 0.44 -17.23 25.33
CA GLY A 671 -0.77 -17.69 24.64
C GLY A 671 -2.06 -17.57 25.42
N SER A 672 -3.11 -18.04 24.76
CA SER A 672 -4.46 -18.26 25.26
C SER A 672 -4.89 -19.64 24.75
N VAL A 673 -4.55 -20.66 25.52
CA VAL A 673 -4.57 -22.07 25.09
C VAL A 673 -5.16 -23.04 26.13
N ALA A 674 -5.39 -22.58 27.36
CA ALA A 674 -6.07 -23.35 28.40
C ALA A 674 -7.55 -23.56 28.10
N GLY A 675 -8.18 -22.58 27.44
CA GLY A 675 -9.57 -22.61 27.01
C GLY A 675 -9.74 -22.17 25.56
N TRP A 676 -10.99 -22.03 25.14
CA TRP A 676 -11.36 -21.50 23.83
C TRP A 676 -11.76 -20.03 23.94
N GLN A 677 -11.27 -19.22 23.00
CA GLN A 677 -11.67 -17.83 22.82
C GLN A 677 -12.76 -17.79 21.76
N THR A 678 -13.97 -17.36 22.11
CA THR A 678 -15.06 -17.16 21.13
C THR A 678 -14.96 -15.75 20.56
N LEU A 679 -14.89 -15.62 19.24
CA LEU A 679 -14.95 -14.34 18.54
C LEU A 679 -16.27 -14.22 17.78
N GLU A 680 -17.09 -13.23 18.14
CA GLU A 680 -18.38 -13.01 17.48
C GLU A 680 -18.20 -12.48 16.05
N ALA A 681 -19.24 -12.68 15.22
CA ALA A 681 -19.25 -12.19 13.85
C ALA A 681 -18.99 -10.67 13.78
N GLY A 682 -17.97 -10.26 13.01
CA GLY A 682 -17.58 -8.86 12.85
C GLY A 682 -16.65 -8.31 13.95
N GLU A 683 -16.40 -9.06 15.03
CA GLU A 683 -15.52 -8.62 16.11
C GLU A 683 -14.03 -8.81 15.80
N SER A 684 -13.19 -8.23 16.66
CA SER A 684 -11.74 -8.36 16.59
C SER A 684 -11.15 -8.59 17.97
N TRP A 685 -10.07 -9.36 18.01
CA TRP A 685 -9.29 -9.70 19.20
C TRP A 685 -7.82 -9.34 18.95
N GLU A 686 -7.09 -8.97 20.00
CA GLU A 686 -5.65 -8.70 19.93
C GLU A 686 -4.94 -9.28 21.16
N GLY A 687 -3.74 -9.80 20.94
CA GLY A 687 -2.82 -10.17 22.01
C GLY A 687 -1.39 -10.29 21.50
N GLY A 688 -0.42 -10.22 22.41
CA GLY A 688 0.99 -10.16 22.06
C GLY A 688 1.92 -10.36 23.24
N GLN A 689 3.21 -10.23 22.95
CA GLN A 689 4.29 -10.31 23.92
C GLN A 689 5.37 -9.28 23.61
N THR A 690 6.07 -8.86 24.66
CA THR A 690 7.33 -8.11 24.58
C THR A 690 8.41 -8.96 25.24
N ILE A 691 9.45 -9.28 24.48
CA ILE A 691 10.62 -10.02 24.97
C ILE A 691 11.77 -9.02 25.12
N ARG A 692 12.30 -8.90 26.32
CA ARG A 692 13.53 -8.13 26.57
C ARG A 692 14.70 -9.09 26.80
N PRO A 693 15.83 -8.90 26.09
CA PRO A 693 17.02 -9.69 26.31
C PRO A 693 17.81 -9.11 27.48
N ARG A 694 18.87 -9.79 27.88
CA ARG A 694 19.89 -9.20 28.75
C ARG A 694 20.66 -8.13 27.98
N LEU A 695 20.62 -6.89 28.49
CA LEU A 695 21.55 -5.82 28.09
C LEU A 695 22.84 -5.88 28.91
#